data_AF-A0A9P8I354-F1
#
_entry.id   AF-A0A9P8I354-F1
#
_cell.length_a   1.000
_cell.length_b   1.000
_cell.length_c   1.000
_cell.angle_alpha   90.00
_cell.angle_beta   90.00
_cell.angle_gamma   90.00
#
_symmetry.space_group_name_H-M   'P 1'
#
loop_
_entity.id
_entity.type
_entity.pdbx_description
1 polymer ?
#
loop_
_entity_poly.entity_id
_entity_poly.type
_entity_poly.pdbx_seq_one_letter_code
_entity_poly.pdbx_strand_id
1 'polypeptide(L)'
;MNKLRSTWRKPQTAPDYPPTARYMPSSDQPPTPSYQAYRPPPDHPSSSSNQHMSRSFSVRSSINPFMDGPEDGDGPSEADVLAARAEQMSFASQAPEPLRQPSTASNDDAFSEVSEEAAEGDRSDQNNEMIVSQANISKGLYDLTGDLPLPLVPKQADEKFRATYYRGDWANRVRESARTLRVGLTFLPGADKPQVMRLEQAHMNPKEPPDQRTAEWRGKTAATLLKMHDITQQLELDVKYSPPKLISWHPERTRGMPDSNFYYPDGPHDRHRRHDSHHDVPNRNPNGTPIEPLGRQDEYDTIDSDLVKIVHDLSEHAGKFDTESTLVEVDHDAMVSLMVRYRHVVMRNGPQSANASVREVLDTMIEDARKLAQRSPILFRTSFRSVISRSKNTRYGVNTPQMFRTITTSKGITQLVSWSAAYYKSLDDPTNISEEQRAIKTKFLQMLVVLLSLLNDEDLESIRNYIESTFRLKGDRKSIEMLCLKVIPLMSINPKLFIMEMLRGFEGYKVYEPDEQDLATYWDEFLKRRIADQYILPGSLETLGRPTLSWIPAWPKEGLCSSIIFRDLQYAGNLQTINEIPQIDLRPQEENMPLAVILVNHERYLIDPKDYEQIVLLQSGRYTLSRSQTADFGDESNHCDMIIDEFWVNESTTKACSQLNDIIKIVNRFLDGRKKGGRLVKYGFKSISVDRFPEYRLRAGKITKHIARLGANTLAAAYKEKGYKVTKWDVAGHMNEDNQTMSKMLRQYRQHLADTTLNLLPQDISDMKHRLHKVESLIEVSVGIRKHVWNELVICNDPIVKVLRREGSDAVLAPEWQEYSAKLLPEWPFSPLEYDSSAYHSLEIMARRSTIRTLNWVSPDVAEVMLNDNNTTYFVSPLSQVDEMYQGDQIKIGDIGVLMGYYLVVAEQVQERSQEDMLYMANCLRITSVVQEQVQTMRGMRRQPQQPLRGARRGVGNAKVPCRFI
;
A
#
# COMPACT_ATOMS: atom_id res chain seq x y z
N MET A 1 23.75 15.86 -40.80
CA MET A 1 24.10 14.46 -40.49
C MET A 1 22.83 13.64 -40.47
N ASN A 2 22.85 12.53 -41.21
CA ASN A 2 21.68 11.78 -41.70
C ASN A 2 21.18 10.70 -40.74
N LYS A 3 19.84 10.51 -40.78
CA LYS A 3 19.03 9.28 -40.73
C LYS A 3 19.20 8.28 -39.55
N LEU A 4 18.10 8.11 -38.81
CA LEU A 4 17.31 6.86 -38.77
C LEU A 4 15.91 7.17 -38.22
N ARG A 5 14.93 7.29 -39.13
CA ARG A 5 13.49 7.24 -38.84
C ARG A 5 13.01 5.89 -39.38
N SER A 6 12.48 5.03 -38.53
CA SER A 6 11.64 3.89 -38.95
C SER A 6 10.18 4.20 -38.63
N THR A 7 9.32 3.87 -39.59
CA THR A 7 7.93 4.28 -39.73
C THR A 7 7.00 3.16 -39.27
N TRP A 8 6.04 3.47 -38.40
CA TRP A 8 4.84 2.66 -38.20
C TRP A 8 3.87 2.95 -39.36
N ARG A 9 3.57 1.96 -40.21
CA ARG A 9 2.50 2.03 -41.21
C ARG A 9 1.34 1.14 -40.75
N LYS A 10 0.12 1.71 -40.78
CA LYS A 10 -1.15 0.98 -40.62
C LYS A 10 -1.35 -0.04 -41.75
N PRO A 11 -1.90 -1.24 -41.49
CA PRO A 11 -2.41 -2.11 -42.54
C PRO A 11 -3.73 -1.56 -43.10
N GLN A 12 -3.89 -1.64 -44.42
CA GLN A 12 -5.15 -1.36 -45.12
C GLN A 12 -6.09 -2.56 -45.02
N THR A 13 -7.38 -2.25 -44.95
CA THR A 13 -8.55 -3.13 -44.99
C THR A 13 -8.47 -4.24 -46.04
N ALA A 14 -8.75 -5.49 -45.63
CA ALA A 14 -8.95 -6.63 -46.51
C ALA A 14 -10.45 -6.82 -46.88
N PRO A 15 -10.77 -7.45 -48.02
CA PRO A 15 -12.12 -7.53 -48.58
C PRO A 15 -12.90 -8.78 -48.14
N ASP A 16 -14.23 -8.66 -48.17
CA ASP A 16 -15.24 -9.70 -47.90
C ASP A 16 -15.11 -10.95 -48.81
N TYR A 17 -15.25 -12.15 -48.22
CA TYR A 17 -15.57 -13.41 -48.92
C TYR A 17 -16.48 -14.33 -48.06
N PRO A 18 -17.27 -15.25 -48.69
CA PRO A 18 -18.55 -15.80 -48.21
C PRO A 18 -18.42 -17.12 -47.42
N PRO A 19 -19.51 -17.64 -46.82
CA PRO A 19 -19.43 -18.73 -45.84
C PRO A 19 -19.44 -20.11 -46.52
N THR A 20 -18.49 -20.97 -46.13
CA THR A 20 -18.47 -22.39 -46.52
C THR A 20 -18.88 -23.32 -45.37
N ALA A 21 -20.00 -23.99 -45.64
CA ALA A 21 -20.37 -25.38 -45.35
C ALA A 21 -19.84 -26.11 -44.09
N ARG A 22 -20.83 -26.58 -43.33
CA ARG A 22 -20.81 -27.56 -42.24
C ARG A 22 -20.05 -28.86 -42.58
N TYR A 23 -19.29 -29.36 -41.61
CA TYR A 23 -18.97 -30.78 -41.47
C TYR A 23 -19.23 -31.21 -40.02
N MET A 24 -20.12 -32.18 -39.84
CA MET A 24 -20.32 -32.92 -38.59
C MET A 24 -19.36 -34.10 -38.52
N PRO A 25 -18.98 -34.53 -37.30
CA PRO A 25 -18.80 -35.95 -37.03
C PRO A 25 -19.73 -36.46 -35.93
N SER A 26 -19.86 -37.78 -35.97
CA SER A 26 -20.89 -38.63 -35.39
C SER A 26 -20.86 -38.78 -33.87
N SER A 27 -22.05 -39.08 -33.37
CA SER A 27 -22.39 -39.63 -32.07
C SER A 27 -21.70 -40.96 -31.77
N ASP A 28 -21.06 -41.06 -30.62
CA ASP A 28 -20.83 -42.32 -29.91
C ASP A 28 -21.39 -42.20 -28.47
N GLN A 29 -22.22 -43.18 -28.11
CA GLN A 29 -22.88 -43.31 -26.80
C GLN A 29 -21.89 -43.71 -25.71
N PRO A 30 -22.01 -43.18 -24.47
CA PRO A 30 -21.38 -43.79 -23.31
C PRO A 30 -22.30 -44.83 -22.63
N PRO A 31 -21.73 -45.91 -22.04
CA PRO A 31 -22.50 -46.91 -21.31
C PRO A 31 -22.85 -46.43 -19.89
N THR A 32 -24.07 -46.73 -19.47
CA THR A 32 -24.59 -46.60 -18.09
C THR A 32 -23.85 -47.52 -17.10
N PRO A 33 -23.42 -47.04 -15.93
CA PRO A 33 -22.98 -47.90 -14.85
C PRO A 33 -24.12 -48.23 -13.88
N SER A 34 -24.18 -49.51 -13.54
CA SER A 34 -25.05 -50.17 -12.58
C SER A 34 -24.80 -49.72 -11.12
N TYR A 35 -25.86 -49.34 -10.43
CA TYR A 35 -25.88 -49.13 -8.97
C TYR A 35 -25.65 -50.46 -8.21
N GLN A 36 -24.64 -50.50 -7.34
CA GLN A 36 -24.53 -51.50 -6.27
C GLN A 36 -24.50 -50.80 -4.91
N ALA A 37 -25.34 -51.32 -4.00
CA ALA A 37 -25.61 -50.81 -2.67
C ALA A 37 -24.47 -51.13 -1.69
N TYR A 38 -24.11 -50.13 -0.87
CA TYR A 38 -23.19 -50.30 0.27
C TYR A 38 -23.95 -50.80 1.50
N ARG A 39 -23.44 -51.89 2.11
CA ARG A 39 -23.75 -52.35 3.46
C ARG A 39 -22.88 -51.61 4.50
N PRO A 40 -23.38 -51.37 5.72
CA PRO A 40 -22.57 -50.85 6.83
C PRO A 40 -21.85 -51.99 7.59
N PRO A 41 -20.69 -51.74 8.21
CA PRO A 41 -20.10 -52.66 9.19
C PRO A 41 -20.55 -52.33 10.63
N PRO A 42 -20.44 -53.31 11.56
CA PRO A 42 -21.17 -53.31 12.82
C PRO A 42 -20.38 -52.82 14.05
N ASP A 43 -21.14 -52.51 15.08
CA ASP A 43 -20.73 -52.11 16.43
C ASP A 43 -20.12 -53.24 17.30
N HIS A 44 -19.17 -52.81 18.15
CA HIS A 44 -18.85 -53.22 19.55
C HIS A 44 -18.24 -54.62 19.87
N PRO A 45 -17.65 -54.86 21.09
CA PRO A 45 -17.25 -53.95 22.20
C PRO A 45 -15.86 -54.21 22.89
N SER A 46 -15.48 -53.24 23.74
CA SER A 46 -14.79 -53.30 25.07
C SER A 46 -13.58 -54.23 25.36
N SER A 47 -12.49 -53.68 25.93
CA SER A 47 -12.20 -53.74 27.40
C SER A 47 -10.77 -53.30 27.78
N SER A 48 -10.70 -52.37 28.75
CA SER A 48 -9.74 -52.23 29.88
C SER A 48 -8.22 -52.47 29.73
N SER A 49 -7.41 -51.49 30.14
CA SER A 49 -6.54 -51.63 31.32
C SER A 49 -5.87 -50.30 31.72
N ASN A 50 -5.90 -50.05 33.03
CA ASN A 50 -5.21 -48.99 33.75
C ASN A 50 -3.68 -49.15 33.66
N GLN A 51 -2.94 -48.03 33.66
CA GLN A 51 -1.76 -47.90 34.53
C GLN A 51 -1.36 -46.42 34.76
N HIS A 52 -1.26 -46.10 36.05
CA HIS A 52 -0.73 -44.89 36.66
C HIS A 52 0.70 -44.57 36.22
N MET A 53 1.02 -43.29 36.02
CA MET A 53 2.29 -42.73 36.48
C MET A 53 2.14 -41.24 36.85
N SER A 54 2.09 -41.00 38.15
CA SER A 54 2.35 -39.70 38.78
C SER A 54 3.85 -39.42 38.75
N ARG A 55 4.27 -38.21 38.34
CA ARG A 55 5.59 -37.66 38.71
C ARG A 55 5.47 -36.18 39.05
N SER A 56 5.34 -35.93 40.34
CA SER A 56 5.78 -34.72 41.03
C SER A 56 7.32 -34.69 41.11
N PHE A 57 7.94 -33.55 40.83
CA PHE A 57 9.25 -33.21 41.41
C PHE A 57 9.28 -31.73 41.80
N SER A 58 9.81 -31.51 42.99
CA SER A 58 9.98 -30.24 43.67
C SER A 58 11.46 -30.06 44.01
N VAL A 59 11.84 -28.80 44.23
CA VAL A 59 13.03 -28.28 44.95
C VAL A 59 14.41 -28.40 44.26
N ARG A 60 15.06 -27.27 43.94
CA ARG A 60 16.13 -26.67 44.78
C ARG A 60 16.86 -25.50 44.10
N SER A 61 16.79 -24.37 44.81
CA SER A 61 17.75 -23.28 44.84
C SER A 61 19.10 -23.71 45.43
N SER A 62 20.20 -23.21 44.88
CA SER A 62 21.47 -23.06 45.59
C SER A 62 22.25 -21.85 45.06
N ILE A 63 22.94 -21.20 45.98
CA ILE A 63 23.37 -19.80 46.05
C ILE A 63 24.92 -19.74 46.09
N ASN A 64 25.50 -18.72 45.40
CA ASN A 64 26.78 -17.99 45.63
C ASN A 64 28.16 -18.68 45.50
N PRO A 65 29.33 -17.94 45.58
CA PRO A 65 29.62 -16.47 45.61
C PRO A 65 30.85 -15.99 44.77
N PHE A 66 31.10 -14.66 44.70
CA PHE A 66 32.37 -13.89 44.91
C PHE A 66 32.16 -12.44 44.35
N MET A 67 31.90 -11.40 45.18
CA MET A 67 32.82 -10.45 45.91
C MET A 67 33.62 -9.55 44.93
N ASP A 68 33.70 -8.22 44.99
CA ASP A 68 33.63 -7.20 46.07
C ASP A 68 33.19 -5.79 45.54
N GLY A 69 32.63 -4.93 46.44
CA GLY A 69 31.92 -3.64 46.21
C GLY A 69 32.77 -2.35 46.03
N PRO A 70 32.45 -1.16 46.62
CA PRO A 70 31.23 -0.70 47.31
C PRO A 70 30.72 0.75 46.94
N GLU A 71 29.64 1.17 47.61
CA GLU A 71 29.21 2.55 48.04
C GLU A 71 27.79 3.03 47.64
N ASP A 72 26.87 2.78 48.58
CA ASP A 72 25.93 3.67 49.29
C ASP A 72 24.81 4.46 48.58
N GLY A 73 23.58 4.17 49.01
CA GLY A 73 22.38 5.00 48.85
C GLY A 73 21.11 4.29 49.32
N ASP A 74 20.75 4.48 50.60
CA ASP A 74 19.53 3.95 51.25
C ASP A 74 18.23 4.32 50.51
N GLY A 75 17.41 3.29 50.23
CA GLY A 75 16.02 3.42 49.78
C GLY A 75 15.12 2.46 50.55
N PRO A 76 13.83 2.81 50.78
CA PRO A 76 12.96 2.09 51.70
C PRO A 76 12.52 0.73 51.16
N SER A 77 12.20 -0.19 52.07
CA SER A 77 11.90 -1.58 51.77
C SER A 77 10.58 -1.77 51.00
N GLU A 78 10.56 -2.75 50.11
CA GLU A 78 9.43 -3.17 49.27
C GLU A 78 8.19 -3.62 50.08
N ALA A 79 8.35 -3.83 51.40
CA ALA A 79 7.26 -4.17 52.31
C ALA A 79 6.38 -2.96 52.69
N ASP A 80 6.93 -1.73 52.69
CA ASP A 80 6.18 -0.52 53.07
C ASP A 80 5.29 0.00 51.92
N VAL A 81 5.61 -0.36 50.67
CA VAL A 81 4.84 0.04 49.48
C VAL A 81 3.59 -0.83 49.27
N LEU A 82 3.57 -2.05 49.81
CA LEU A 82 2.44 -2.97 49.69
C LEU A 82 1.35 -2.75 50.74
N ALA A 83 1.70 -2.19 51.91
CA ALA A 83 0.72 -1.86 52.95
C ALA A 83 -0.16 -0.64 52.59
N ALA A 84 0.40 0.36 51.88
CA ALA A 84 -0.34 1.56 51.47
C ALA A 84 -1.37 1.32 50.34
N ARG A 85 -1.33 0.15 49.68
CA ARG A 85 -2.19 -0.18 48.53
C ARG A 85 -3.48 -0.94 48.90
N ALA A 86 -3.58 -1.43 50.14
CA ALA A 86 -4.75 -2.18 50.61
C ALA A 86 -5.85 -1.29 51.22
N GLU A 87 -5.56 -0.05 51.63
CA GLU A 87 -6.55 0.84 52.28
C GLU A 87 -7.34 1.74 51.31
N GLN A 88 -7.00 1.80 50.02
CA GLN A 88 -7.71 2.66 49.05
C GLN A 88 -8.85 1.98 48.26
N MET A 89 -9.17 0.70 48.53
CA MET A 89 -10.24 -0.02 47.80
C MET A 89 -11.49 -0.36 48.64
N SER A 90 -11.76 0.32 49.76
CA SER A 90 -12.91 0.01 50.63
C SER A 90 -14.02 1.09 50.71
N PHE A 91 -13.97 2.17 49.92
CA PHE A 91 -15.00 3.22 49.92
C PHE A 91 -15.58 3.49 48.53
N ALA A 92 -16.41 2.58 48.00
CA ALA A 92 -17.32 2.89 46.88
C ALA A 92 -18.45 1.85 46.75
N SER A 93 -19.33 1.77 47.75
CA SER A 93 -20.58 1.00 47.66
C SER A 93 -21.73 1.78 48.31
N GLN A 94 -22.30 2.73 47.56
CA GLN A 94 -23.68 3.20 47.75
C GLN A 94 -24.32 3.46 46.39
N ALA A 95 -25.31 2.64 46.05
CA ALA A 95 -26.17 2.79 44.88
C ALA A 95 -27.30 3.80 45.19
N PRO A 96 -27.76 4.60 44.21
CA PRO A 96 -29.06 5.24 44.29
C PRO A 96 -30.16 4.39 43.64
N GLU A 97 -31.32 4.35 44.30
CA GLU A 97 -32.59 3.75 43.85
C GLU A 97 -33.06 4.25 42.46
N PRO A 98 -33.85 3.43 41.72
CA PRO A 98 -34.42 3.83 40.43
C PRO A 98 -35.75 4.59 40.59
N LEU A 99 -35.83 5.76 39.95
CA LEU A 99 -37.08 6.50 39.76
C LEU A 99 -37.85 5.98 38.53
N ARG A 100 -39.02 5.40 38.82
CA ARG A 100 -40.31 5.44 38.11
C ARG A 100 -40.32 5.34 36.57
N GLN A 101 -40.85 4.20 36.10
CA GLN A 101 -41.52 4.03 34.81
C GLN A 101 -42.73 4.97 34.67
N PRO A 102 -43.09 5.35 33.43
CA PRO A 102 -44.47 5.55 33.05
C PRO A 102 -45.01 4.38 32.22
N SER A 103 -46.31 4.21 32.43
CA SER A 103 -47.22 3.14 32.08
C SER A 103 -47.43 2.86 30.60
N THR A 104 -47.66 1.57 30.37
CA THR A 104 -48.39 0.91 29.29
C THR A 104 -49.61 1.69 28.78
N ALA A 105 -49.72 1.79 27.45
CA ALA A 105 -51.00 1.87 26.76
C ALA A 105 -51.04 0.75 25.71
N SER A 106 -51.94 -0.21 25.94
CA SER A 106 -52.37 -1.22 25.00
C SER A 106 -53.03 -0.58 23.79
N ASN A 107 -52.87 -1.19 22.61
CA ASN A 107 -53.97 -1.34 21.67
C ASN A 107 -53.70 -2.62 20.86
N ASP A 108 -54.63 -3.56 21.03
CA ASP A 108 -54.95 -4.62 20.10
C ASP A 108 -55.42 -4.03 18.77
N ASP A 109 -55.13 -4.74 17.67
CA ASP A 109 -55.96 -4.94 16.47
C ASP A 109 -55.04 -5.63 15.43
N ALA A 110 -55.07 -6.96 15.32
CA ALA A 110 -55.97 -7.70 14.41
C ALA A 110 -55.78 -7.28 12.94
N PHE A 111 -55.16 -8.14 12.11
CA PHE A 111 -55.70 -8.54 10.81
C PHE A 111 -54.94 -9.77 10.25
N SER A 112 -55.75 -10.72 9.79
CA SER A 112 -55.43 -12.08 9.35
C SER A 112 -54.74 -12.19 7.99
N GLU A 113 -54.10 -13.36 7.81
CA GLU A 113 -54.10 -14.25 6.63
C GLU A 113 -54.80 -13.75 5.36
N VAL A 114 -54.14 -13.86 4.20
CA VAL A 114 -54.67 -14.56 3.01
C VAL A 114 -53.52 -15.17 2.20
N SER A 115 -53.82 -16.38 1.72
CA SER A 115 -53.08 -17.47 1.11
C SER A 115 -52.51 -17.30 -0.31
N GLU A 116 -51.66 -18.28 -0.64
CA GLU A 116 -51.48 -18.99 -1.92
C GLU A 116 -52.56 -18.77 -3.01
N GLU A 117 -52.16 -18.62 -4.27
CA GLU A 117 -52.28 -19.72 -5.27
C GLU A 117 -51.66 -19.36 -6.65
N ALA A 118 -51.39 -20.43 -7.39
CA ALA A 118 -50.61 -20.57 -8.62
C ALA A 118 -51.22 -19.95 -9.89
N ALA A 119 -50.37 -19.77 -10.92
CA ALA A 119 -50.67 -20.20 -12.29
C ALA A 119 -49.43 -20.25 -13.19
N GLU A 120 -49.37 -21.34 -13.95
CA GLU A 120 -48.42 -21.73 -15.00
C GLU A 120 -48.35 -20.74 -16.17
N GLY A 121 -47.23 -20.73 -16.89
CA GLY A 121 -47.18 -20.09 -18.22
C GLY A 121 -45.79 -19.95 -18.86
N ASP A 122 -45.46 -20.94 -19.67
CA ASP A 122 -44.60 -20.90 -20.86
C ASP A 122 -43.07 -20.70 -20.81
N ARG A 123 -42.43 -21.74 -21.36
CA ARG A 123 -41.03 -21.83 -21.76
C ARG A 123 -40.88 -21.41 -23.22
N SER A 124 -40.35 -20.22 -23.47
CA SER A 124 -39.50 -19.92 -24.63
C SER A 124 -38.95 -18.51 -24.47
N ASP A 125 -37.65 -18.38 -24.13
CA ASP A 125 -36.78 -17.21 -24.43
C ASP A 125 -35.44 -17.19 -23.64
N GLN A 126 -34.86 -18.36 -23.32
CA GLN A 126 -33.63 -18.43 -22.49
C GLN A 126 -32.29 -18.21 -23.22
N ASN A 127 -32.25 -17.81 -24.49
CA ASN A 127 -30.99 -17.60 -25.21
C ASN A 127 -30.60 -16.14 -25.49
N ASN A 128 -31.40 -15.15 -25.06
CA ASN A 128 -31.07 -13.73 -25.21
C ASN A 128 -30.87 -12.96 -23.88
N GLU A 129 -31.16 -13.56 -22.71
CA GLU A 129 -30.96 -12.90 -21.41
C GLU A 129 -29.54 -13.08 -20.82
N MET A 130 -28.73 -14.00 -21.34
CA MET A 130 -27.36 -14.23 -20.83
C MET A 130 -26.34 -13.17 -21.31
N ILE A 131 -26.63 -12.48 -22.42
CA ILE A 131 -25.76 -11.40 -22.93
C ILE A 131 -26.15 -10.03 -22.33
N VAL A 132 -27.41 -9.87 -21.90
CA VAL A 132 -27.88 -8.65 -21.22
C VAL A 132 -27.55 -8.68 -19.72
N SER A 133 -27.44 -9.86 -19.10
CA SER A 133 -27.05 -9.99 -17.69
C SER A 133 -25.58 -9.66 -17.42
N GLN A 134 -24.63 -9.96 -18.32
CA GLN A 134 -23.21 -9.55 -18.14
C GLN A 134 -22.98 -8.05 -18.38
N ALA A 135 -23.74 -7.41 -19.28
CA ALA A 135 -23.74 -5.96 -19.45
C ALA A 135 -24.42 -5.22 -18.27
N ASN A 136 -25.35 -5.88 -17.57
CA ASN A 136 -25.99 -5.33 -16.37
C ASN A 136 -25.25 -5.66 -15.06
N ILE A 137 -24.42 -6.70 -14.99
CA ILE A 137 -23.52 -6.93 -13.84
C ILE A 137 -22.37 -5.91 -13.83
N SER A 138 -21.89 -5.51 -15.01
CA SER A 138 -20.94 -4.41 -15.19
C SER A 138 -21.58 -3.02 -15.10
N LYS A 139 -22.89 -2.91 -14.92
CA LYS A 139 -23.59 -1.65 -14.58
C LYS A 139 -24.11 -1.62 -13.14
N GLY A 140 -24.57 -2.75 -12.61
CA GLY A 140 -25.13 -2.89 -11.25
C GLY A 140 -24.10 -2.80 -10.13
N LEU A 141 -22.81 -3.05 -10.40
CA LEU A 141 -21.72 -2.76 -9.45
C LEU A 141 -21.42 -1.26 -9.31
N TYR A 142 -21.99 -0.39 -10.17
CA TYR A 142 -21.72 1.05 -10.18
C TYR A 142 -22.86 1.90 -9.59
N ASP A 143 -23.96 1.29 -9.13
CA ASP A 143 -25.14 2.01 -8.59
C ASP A 143 -25.32 1.84 -7.06
N LEU A 144 -24.38 1.21 -6.35
CA LEU A 144 -24.42 1.05 -4.88
C LEU A 144 -23.91 2.27 -4.09
N THR A 145 -23.55 3.37 -4.76
CA THR A 145 -23.33 4.67 -4.13
C THR A 145 -24.29 5.68 -4.75
N GLY A 146 -25.45 5.86 -4.14
CA GLY A 146 -26.50 6.82 -4.54
C GLY A 146 -26.12 8.30 -4.41
N ASP A 147 -24.85 8.65 -4.60
CA ASP A 147 -24.39 10.03 -4.74
C ASP A 147 -24.16 10.32 -6.23
N LEU A 148 -25.23 10.81 -6.88
CA LEU A 148 -25.12 11.54 -8.15
C LEU A 148 -23.97 12.56 -8.07
N PRO A 149 -23.18 12.76 -9.13
CA PRO A 149 -22.10 13.73 -9.11
C PRO A 149 -22.69 15.13 -8.94
N LEU A 150 -22.55 15.71 -7.75
CA LEU A 150 -22.78 17.13 -7.56
C LEU A 150 -21.80 17.87 -8.48
N PRO A 151 -22.29 18.76 -9.39
CA PRO A 151 -21.40 19.60 -10.17
C PRO A 151 -20.48 20.36 -9.21
N LEU A 152 -19.17 20.38 -9.52
CA LEU A 152 -18.15 21.12 -8.77
C LEU A 152 -18.62 22.58 -8.63
N VAL A 153 -19.23 22.90 -7.49
CA VAL A 153 -19.61 24.27 -7.14
C VAL A 153 -18.32 25.09 -7.18
N PRO A 154 -18.27 26.21 -7.93
CA PRO A 154 -17.07 27.04 -7.96
C PRO A 154 -16.72 27.46 -6.53
N LYS A 155 -15.62 26.91 -6.01
CA LYS A 155 -15.11 27.27 -4.68
C LYS A 155 -14.90 28.77 -4.65
N GLN A 156 -15.41 29.45 -3.63
CA GLN A 156 -15.02 30.83 -3.32
C GLN A 156 -13.49 30.93 -3.35
N ALA A 157 -12.95 32.03 -3.86
CA ALA A 157 -11.51 32.26 -3.87
C ALA A 157 -10.97 32.15 -2.45
N ASP A 158 -10.12 31.14 -2.21
CA ASP A 158 -9.53 30.91 -0.89
C ASP A 158 -8.71 32.12 -0.43
N GLU A 159 -8.73 32.39 0.86
CA GLU A 159 -7.92 33.44 1.46
C GLU A 159 -6.43 33.12 1.24
N LYS A 160 -5.69 34.08 0.68
CA LYS A 160 -4.28 33.90 0.32
C LYS A 160 -3.45 33.58 1.58
N PHE A 161 -2.64 32.52 1.52
CA PHE A 161 -1.71 32.17 2.57
C PHE A 161 -0.29 32.62 2.19
N ARG A 162 0.34 33.42 3.06
CA ARG A 162 1.74 33.84 2.89
C ARG A 162 2.46 33.81 4.23
N ALA A 163 3.58 33.10 4.31
CA ALA A 163 4.37 32.96 5.54
C ALA A 163 5.86 32.95 5.22
N THR A 164 6.67 33.56 6.09
CA THR A 164 8.13 33.53 6.02
C THR A 164 8.68 32.57 7.07
N TYR A 165 9.74 31.85 6.72
CA TYR A 165 10.40 30.85 7.53
C TYR A 165 11.88 31.21 7.66
N TYR A 166 12.42 31.11 8.87
CA TYR A 166 13.84 31.24 9.16
C TYR A 166 14.40 29.85 9.43
N ARG A 167 15.32 29.37 8.60
CA ARG A 167 15.86 28.00 8.70
C ARG A 167 14.75 26.93 8.84
N GLY A 168 13.65 27.11 8.11
CA GLY A 168 12.51 26.19 8.10
C GLY A 168 11.50 26.36 9.23
N ASP A 169 11.77 27.24 10.20
CA ASP A 169 10.83 27.55 11.29
C ASP A 169 10.05 28.82 11.02
N TRP A 170 8.77 28.83 11.39
CA TRP A 170 7.86 29.92 11.06
C TRP A 170 8.27 31.22 11.76
N ALA A 171 8.45 32.29 10.99
CA ALA A 171 8.68 33.64 11.50
C ALA A 171 7.35 34.33 11.85
N ASN A 172 7.33 35.07 12.95
CA ASN A 172 6.15 35.79 13.45
C ASN A 172 5.62 36.87 12.50
N ARG A 173 6.38 37.25 11.46
CA ARG A 173 6.00 38.26 10.47
C ARG A 173 6.52 37.85 9.09
N VAL A 174 5.73 38.16 8.06
CA VAL A 174 6.17 38.05 6.66
C VAL A 174 7.24 39.12 6.41
N ARG A 175 8.41 38.70 5.91
CA ARG A 175 9.49 39.62 5.52
C ARG A 175 9.45 39.81 4.01
N GLU A 176 9.26 41.04 3.55
CA GLU A 176 9.20 41.33 2.11
C GLU A 176 10.53 41.09 1.38
N SER A 177 11.65 41.20 2.09
CA SER A 177 13.00 40.94 1.58
C SER A 177 13.36 39.45 1.50
N ALA A 178 12.55 38.56 2.07
CA ALA A 178 12.86 37.13 2.06
C ALA A 178 12.57 36.51 0.69
N ARG A 179 13.43 35.58 0.27
CA ARG A 179 13.32 34.87 -1.00
C ARG A 179 11.96 34.17 -1.10
N THR A 180 11.18 34.41 -2.16
CA THR A 180 9.89 33.71 -2.33
C THR A 180 10.05 32.51 -3.24
N LEU A 181 9.65 31.32 -2.76
CA LEU A 181 9.86 30.05 -3.46
C LEU A 181 8.67 29.68 -4.36
N ARG A 182 8.99 29.11 -5.54
CA ARG A 182 8.03 28.45 -6.43
C ARG A 182 8.05 26.95 -6.15
N VAL A 183 6.92 26.38 -5.74
CA VAL A 183 6.85 24.99 -5.29
C VAL A 183 5.93 24.18 -6.20
N GLY A 184 6.44 23.09 -6.73
CA GLY A 184 5.68 22.11 -7.50
C GLY A 184 5.36 20.89 -6.64
N LEU A 185 4.08 20.50 -6.59
CA LEU A 185 3.63 19.31 -5.86
C LEU A 185 2.92 18.36 -6.82
N THR A 186 3.17 17.06 -6.71
CA THR A 186 2.25 16.03 -7.19
C THR A 186 1.63 15.38 -5.98
N PHE A 187 0.30 15.36 -5.88
CA PHE A 187 -0.40 14.78 -4.74
C PHE A 187 -1.24 13.58 -5.18
N LEU A 188 -0.94 12.42 -4.60
CA LEU A 188 -1.57 11.13 -4.85
C LEU A 188 -2.44 10.76 -3.64
N PRO A 189 -3.73 11.14 -3.61
CA PRO A 189 -4.62 10.72 -2.54
C PRO A 189 -4.87 9.22 -2.62
N GLY A 190 -4.58 8.53 -1.52
CA GLY A 190 -4.32 7.10 -1.54
C GLY A 190 -5.07 6.28 -0.51
N ALA A 191 -5.70 6.94 0.47
CA ALA A 191 -6.37 6.26 1.59
C ALA A 191 -7.76 5.69 1.23
N ASP A 192 -8.41 6.22 0.20
CA ASP A 192 -9.79 5.87 -0.17
C ASP A 192 -9.86 5.10 -1.50
N LYS A 193 -10.36 3.86 -1.48
CA LYS A 193 -10.41 2.97 -2.66
C LYS A 193 -11.25 3.56 -3.81
N PRO A 194 -12.48 4.04 -3.60
CA PRO A 194 -13.23 4.81 -4.60
C PRO A 194 -12.46 6.00 -5.17
N GLN A 195 -11.77 6.78 -4.34
CA GLN A 195 -10.94 7.89 -4.83
C GLN A 195 -9.79 7.40 -5.71
N VAL A 196 -9.09 6.33 -5.32
CA VAL A 196 -8.01 5.74 -6.12
C VAL A 196 -8.54 5.21 -7.46
N MET A 197 -9.71 4.55 -7.47
CA MET A 197 -10.33 4.10 -8.72
C MET A 197 -10.71 5.27 -9.63
N ARG A 198 -11.26 6.36 -9.07
CA ARG A 198 -11.52 7.60 -9.83
C ARG A 198 -10.25 8.23 -10.37
N LEU A 199 -9.14 8.19 -9.63
CA LEU A 199 -7.85 8.67 -10.11
C LEU A 199 -7.30 7.80 -11.25
N GLU A 200 -7.44 6.48 -11.16
CA GLU A 200 -7.05 5.58 -12.26
C GLU A 200 -7.88 5.85 -13.52
N GLN A 201 -9.19 6.09 -13.37
CA GLN A 201 -10.06 6.50 -14.47
C GLN A 201 -9.66 7.87 -15.03
N ALA A 202 -9.38 8.85 -14.17
CA ALA A 202 -8.94 10.18 -14.58
C ALA A 202 -7.55 10.15 -15.25
N HIS A 203 -6.69 9.19 -14.90
CA HIS A 203 -5.41 8.97 -15.58
C HIS A 203 -5.59 8.58 -17.05
N MET A 204 -6.75 8.03 -17.43
CA MET A 204 -7.11 7.81 -18.83
C MET A 204 -7.52 9.10 -19.56
N ASN A 205 -7.86 10.16 -18.83
CA ASN A 205 -8.32 11.43 -19.41
C ASN A 205 -7.66 12.64 -18.71
N PRO A 206 -6.37 12.91 -18.99
CA PRO A 206 -5.54 13.90 -18.25
C PRO A 206 -5.94 15.36 -18.48
N LYS A 207 -7.10 15.64 -19.07
CA LYS A 207 -7.56 16.99 -19.42
C LYS A 207 -8.03 17.79 -18.21
N GLU A 208 -8.44 17.13 -17.14
CA GLU A 208 -8.88 17.81 -15.93
C GLU A 208 -7.68 18.19 -15.04
N PRO A 209 -7.54 19.46 -14.62
CA PRO A 209 -6.47 19.85 -13.71
C PRO A 209 -6.67 19.23 -12.32
N PRO A 210 -5.59 18.91 -11.58
CA PRO A 210 -5.72 18.34 -10.24
C PRO A 210 -6.33 19.34 -9.25
N ASP A 211 -7.02 18.83 -8.23
CA ASP A 211 -7.53 19.63 -7.10
C ASP A 211 -6.37 20.38 -6.45
N GLN A 212 -6.39 21.72 -6.54
CA GLN A 212 -5.33 22.57 -6.00
C GLN A 212 -5.32 22.61 -4.47
N ARG A 213 -6.32 22.03 -3.79
CA ARG A 213 -6.50 22.15 -2.33
C ARG A 213 -6.61 23.61 -1.89
N THR A 214 -6.78 23.83 -0.58
CA THR A 214 -6.89 25.19 -0.05
C THR A 214 -5.55 25.93 -0.08
N ALA A 215 -5.59 27.26 -0.11
CA ALA A 215 -4.38 28.08 -0.02
C ALA A 215 -3.56 27.77 1.25
N GLU A 216 -4.21 27.60 2.40
CA GLU A 216 -3.58 27.20 3.66
C GLU A 216 -2.92 25.83 3.55
N TRP A 217 -3.61 24.83 2.97
CA TRP A 217 -3.06 23.49 2.77
C TRP A 217 -1.80 23.52 1.92
N ARG A 218 -1.84 24.24 0.79
CA ARG A 218 -0.69 24.39 -0.11
C ARG A 218 0.49 25.06 0.60
N GLY A 219 0.24 26.17 1.29
CA GLY A 219 1.28 26.91 1.99
C GLY A 219 1.94 26.12 3.12
N LYS A 220 1.15 25.50 3.99
CA LYS A 220 1.68 24.66 5.08
C LYS A 220 2.39 23.42 4.58
N THR A 221 1.86 22.75 3.55
CA THR A 221 2.49 21.58 2.94
C THR A 221 3.83 21.93 2.30
N ALA A 222 3.89 23.01 1.53
CA ALA A 222 5.13 23.51 0.95
C ALA A 222 6.18 23.87 2.02
N ALA A 223 5.75 24.38 3.18
CA ALA A 223 6.66 24.68 4.28
C ALA A 223 7.35 23.44 4.83
N THR A 224 6.70 22.28 4.81
CA THR A 224 7.34 21.02 5.22
C THR A 224 8.49 20.63 4.30
N LEU A 225 8.56 21.14 3.07
CA LEU A 225 9.64 20.84 2.13
C LEU A 225 10.95 21.55 2.49
N LEU A 226 10.89 22.63 3.27
CA LEU A 226 12.09 23.30 3.82
C LEU A 226 12.85 22.43 4.83
N LYS A 227 12.23 21.33 5.25
CA LYS A 227 12.80 20.37 6.19
C LYS A 227 13.10 19.05 5.47
N MET A 228 14.35 18.60 5.54
CA MET A 228 14.73 17.22 5.24
C MET A 228 14.30 16.33 6.40
N HIS A 229 13.78 15.17 6.03
CA HIS A 229 13.48 14.11 6.96
C HIS A 229 14.53 13.04 6.71
N ASP A 230 15.52 12.98 7.59
CA ASP A 230 16.46 11.87 7.64
C ASP A 230 16.02 10.92 8.76
N ILE A 231 16.45 9.67 8.65
CA ILE A 231 16.24 8.68 9.69
C ILE A 231 17.59 8.51 10.40
N THR A 232 17.63 8.62 11.72
CA THR A 232 18.87 8.41 12.50
C THR A 232 19.24 6.93 12.54
N GLN A 233 20.46 6.56 12.97
CA GLN A 233 20.79 5.15 13.26
C GLN A 233 19.88 4.54 14.33
N GLN A 234 19.35 5.39 15.22
CA GLN A 234 18.31 5.03 16.18
C GLN A 234 16.92 5.11 15.54
N LEU A 235 16.82 5.18 14.21
CA LEU A 235 15.61 5.17 13.40
C LEU A 235 14.52 6.16 13.85
N GLU A 236 14.95 7.29 14.38
CA GLU A 236 14.10 8.43 14.70
C GLU A 236 14.08 9.39 13.50
N LEU A 237 12.94 10.06 13.29
CA LEU A 237 12.80 11.07 12.26
C LEU A 237 13.58 12.32 12.68
N ASP A 238 14.78 12.48 12.15
CA ASP A 238 15.60 13.68 12.33
C ASP A 238 15.21 14.71 11.28
N VAL A 239 14.69 15.83 11.76
CA VAL A 239 14.15 16.88 10.91
C VAL A 239 15.15 18.02 10.86
N LYS A 240 15.90 18.10 9.76
CA LYS A 240 16.93 19.13 9.55
C LYS A 240 16.50 20.14 8.49
N TYR A 241 16.87 21.40 8.67
CA TYR A 241 16.66 22.41 7.64
C TYR A 241 17.48 22.09 6.38
N SER A 242 16.83 22.19 5.22
CA SER A 242 17.49 22.11 3.92
C SER A 242 17.17 23.37 3.14
N PRO A 243 18.13 24.27 2.91
CA PRO A 243 17.90 25.42 2.06
C PRO A 243 17.67 24.94 0.62
N PRO A 244 16.55 25.31 -0.03
CA PRO A 244 16.34 25.04 -1.45
C PRO A 244 17.48 25.58 -2.31
N LYS A 245 18.01 24.74 -3.21
CA LYS A 245 18.92 25.19 -4.26
C LYS A 245 18.12 26.00 -5.27
N LEU A 246 18.29 27.32 -5.27
CA LEU A 246 17.70 28.18 -6.29
C LEU A 246 18.18 27.75 -7.66
N ILE A 247 17.23 27.55 -8.58
CA ILE A 247 17.55 27.60 -9.99
C ILE A 247 17.90 29.06 -10.27
N SER A 248 19.16 29.35 -10.58
CA SER A 248 19.61 30.70 -10.93
C SER A 248 18.95 31.12 -12.25
N TRP A 249 17.72 31.64 -12.17
CA TRP A 249 17.10 32.34 -13.28
C TRP A 249 17.88 33.63 -13.46
N HIS A 250 18.66 33.71 -14.55
CA HIS A 250 19.29 34.95 -14.98
C HIS A 250 18.26 36.09 -14.91
N PRO A 251 18.51 37.17 -14.16
CA PRO A 251 17.60 38.32 -14.05
C PRO A 251 17.63 39.21 -15.30
N GLU A 252 17.79 38.63 -16.50
CA GLU A 252 17.82 39.39 -17.76
C GLU A 252 16.43 39.68 -18.33
N ARG A 253 15.35 39.16 -17.73
CA ARG A 253 13.97 39.49 -18.16
C ARG A 253 13.23 40.51 -17.28
N THR A 254 13.83 40.97 -16.18
CA THR A 254 13.21 41.95 -15.26
C THR A 254 13.94 43.29 -15.17
N ARG A 255 14.95 43.54 -16.02
CA ARG A 255 15.35 44.93 -16.35
C ARG A 255 14.51 45.39 -17.53
N GLY A 256 13.67 46.40 -17.27
CA GLY A 256 12.56 46.83 -18.09
C GLY A 256 12.83 46.86 -19.60
N MET A 257 12.00 46.13 -20.35
CA MET A 257 11.59 46.62 -21.65
C MET A 257 10.65 47.83 -21.41
N PRO A 258 10.98 49.03 -21.89
CA PRO A 258 10.01 50.09 -22.00
C PRO A 258 8.96 49.67 -23.04
N ASP A 259 7.70 50.04 -22.80
CA ASP A 259 6.60 49.85 -23.74
C ASP A 259 6.98 50.21 -25.18
N SER A 260 6.81 49.24 -26.08
CA SER A 260 6.92 49.38 -27.53
C SER A 260 5.73 50.17 -28.09
N ASN A 261 5.54 51.43 -27.68
CA ASN A 261 4.53 52.31 -28.27
C ASN A 261 4.73 53.81 -27.96
N PHE A 262 5.95 54.34 -28.09
CA PHE A 262 6.13 55.78 -28.27
C PHE A 262 7.21 56.09 -29.31
N TYR A 263 6.72 56.45 -30.50
CA TYR A 263 7.45 57.11 -31.58
C TYR A 263 7.80 58.53 -31.13
N TYR A 264 9.08 58.89 -31.09
CA TYR A 264 9.54 60.27 -31.34
C TYR A 264 10.84 60.22 -32.14
N PRO A 265 10.99 61.07 -33.18
CA PRO A 265 12.13 61.06 -34.07
C PRO A 265 13.27 61.96 -33.57
N ASP A 266 14.48 61.58 -33.99
CA ASP A 266 15.66 62.41 -34.27
C ASP A 266 16.27 63.30 -33.18
N GLY A 267 17.52 62.98 -32.84
CA GLY A 267 18.49 63.88 -32.22
C GLY A 267 19.87 63.22 -32.06
N PRO A 268 20.92 63.67 -32.78
CA PRO A 268 22.27 63.09 -32.73
C PRO A 268 23.16 63.78 -31.68
N HIS A 269 24.40 63.28 -31.51
CA HIS A 269 25.50 63.72 -30.62
C HIS A 269 25.62 62.94 -29.29
N ASP A 270 26.78 62.56 -28.78
CA ASP A 270 28.17 62.63 -29.25
C ASP A 270 29.01 61.60 -28.47
N ARG A 271 30.23 61.37 -28.95
CA ARG A 271 31.25 60.47 -28.41
C ARG A 271 32.01 61.08 -27.22
N HIS A 272 32.80 60.22 -26.55
CA HIS A 272 33.89 60.49 -25.58
C HIS A 272 33.43 60.56 -24.10
N ARG A 273 34.06 59.96 -23.08
CA ARG A 273 35.48 59.62 -22.76
C ARG A 273 35.41 58.74 -21.47
N ARG A 274 36.08 57.58 -21.40
CA ARG A 274 37.29 57.29 -20.59
C ARG A 274 37.37 57.88 -19.17
N HIS A 275 37.63 56.97 -18.21
CA HIS A 275 38.48 57.13 -17.00
C HIS A 275 37.98 58.19 -15.97
N ASP A 276 37.96 58.02 -14.65
CA ASP A 276 38.87 57.36 -13.72
C ASP A 276 38.17 57.09 -12.37
N SER A 277 38.77 56.17 -11.62
CA SER A 277 38.62 55.95 -10.18
C SER A 277 38.93 57.21 -9.35
N HIS A 278 38.13 57.54 -8.35
CA HIS A 278 38.61 58.13 -7.11
C HIS A 278 37.71 57.79 -5.92
N HIS A 279 38.39 57.48 -4.81
CA HIS A 279 37.90 57.31 -3.46
C HIS A 279 36.94 58.42 -3.05
N ASP A 280 35.83 58.07 -2.39
CA ASP A 280 35.27 58.93 -1.35
C ASP A 280 34.57 58.14 -0.24
N VAL A 281 34.75 58.71 0.95
CA VAL A 281 34.42 58.25 2.30
C VAL A 281 32.91 58.09 2.52
N PRO A 282 32.42 57.06 3.24
CA PRO A 282 31.00 56.97 3.54
C PRO A 282 30.63 57.97 4.66
N ASN A 283 29.83 58.96 4.27
CA ASN A 283 29.17 59.90 5.14
C ASN A 283 28.13 59.18 6.02
N ARG A 284 28.32 59.23 7.34
CA ARG A 284 27.43 58.65 8.36
C ARG A 284 26.12 59.43 8.40
N ASN A 285 25.04 58.81 7.93
CA ASN A 285 23.68 59.29 8.13
C ASN A 285 23.14 58.73 9.46
N PRO A 286 22.77 59.53 10.48
CA PRO A 286 22.42 59.01 11.81
C PRO A 286 21.00 58.42 11.92
N ASN A 287 20.22 58.36 10.84
CA ASN A 287 18.85 57.82 10.85
C ASN A 287 18.62 56.66 9.84
N GLY A 288 19.69 55.97 9.41
CA GLY A 288 19.56 54.75 8.63
C GLY A 288 19.13 53.59 9.52
N THR A 289 17.99 52.98 9.23
CA THR A 289 17.66 51.62 9.66
C THR A 289 18.89 50.73 9.48
N PRO A 290 19.24 49.86 10.44
CA PRO A 290 20.40 49.00 10.32
C PRO A 290 20.25 48.17 9.04
N ILE A 291 21.10 48.45 8.04
CA ILE A 291 21.25 47.61 6.86
C ILE A 291 21.84 46.31 7.39
N GLU A 292 20.98 45.30 7.59
CA GLU A 292 21.43 43.95 7.95
C GLU A 292 22.47 43.50 6.92
N PRO A 293 23.59 42.90 7.35
CA PRO A 293 24.63 42.42 6.43
C PRO A 293 24.02 41.47 5.40
N LEU A 294 24.31 41.70 4.10
CA LEU A 294 23.74 40.95 2.97
C LEU A 294 23.82 39.41 3.12
N GLY A 295 24.77 38.90 3.90
CA GLY A 295 24.90 37.45 4.16
C GLY A 295 23.82 36.82 5.05
N ARG A 296 22.92 37.59 5.69
CA ARG A 296 21.81 37.03 6.50
C ARG A 296 20.49 36.87 5.74
N GLN A 297 20.38 37.40 4.52
CA GLN A 297 19.15 37.27 3.72
C GLN A 297 18.94 35.84 3.19
N ASP A 298 20.02 35.06 3.05
CA ASP A 298 20.00 33.69 2.53
C ASP A 298 19.35 32.67 3.49
N GLU A 299 18.98 33.07 4.71
CA GLU A 299 18.40 32.18 5.72
C GLU A 299 16.87 32.30 5.85
N TYR A 300 16.25 33.26 5.16
CA TYR A 300 14.80 33.48 5.19
C TYR A 300 14.13 33.11 3.87
N ASP A 301 13.17 32.20 3.94
CA ASP A 301 12.36 31.74 2.82
C ASP A 301 10.88 32.09 3.02
N THR A 302 10.24 32.67 2.01
CA THR A 302 8.81 32.96 1.99
C THR A 302 8.09 31.97 1.09
N ILE A 303 7.00 31.43 1.61
CA ILE A 303 6.07 30.61 0.86
C ILE A 303 4.80 31.41 0.65
N ASP A 304 4.45 31.57 -0.62
CA ASP A 304 3.22 32.18 -1.09
C ASP A 304 2.37 31.08 -1.73
N SER A 305 1.17 30.85 -1.21
CA SER A 305 0.27 29.82 -1.72
C SER A 305 -0.01 29.97 -3.22
N ASP A 306 0.02 31.16 -3.78
CA ASP A 306 -0.24 31.38 -5.21
C ASP A 306 0.85 30.78 -6.11
N LEU A 307 2.07 30.68 -5.56
CA LEU A 307 3.26 30.12 -6.21
C LEU A 307 3.48 28.63 -5.91
N VAL A 308 2.62 28.03 -5.10
CA VAL A 308 2.55 26.57 -4.90
C VAL A 308 1.53 26.00 -5.88
N LYS A 309 1.96 25.12 -6.80
CA LYS A 309 1.09 24.49 -7.79
C LYS A 309 1.06 22.98 -7.61
N ILE A 310 -0.14 22.42 -7.61
CA ILE A 310 -0.34 20.96 -7.67
C ILE A 310 -0.47 20.56 -9.14
N VAL A 311 0.28 19.57 -9.59
CA VAL A 311 0.34 19.09 -10.97
C VAL A 311 0.28 17.57 -11.00
N HIS A 312 -0.22 16.99 -12.09
CA HIS A 312 -0.30 15.54 -12.24
C HIS A 312 1.08 14.88 -12.36
N ASP A 313 1.97 15.51 -13.13
CA ASP A 313 3.33 15.03 -13.33
C ASP A 313 4.32 16.21 -13.32
N LEU A 314 5.23 16.20 -12.34
CA LEU A 314 6.30 17.18 -12.20
C LEU A 314 7.29 17.12 -13.38
N SER A 315 7.43 15.97 -14.04
CA SER A 315 8.35 15.78 -15.16
C SER A 315 8.01 16.68 -16.35
N GLU A 316 6.73 16.94 -16.60
CA GLU A 316 6.27 17.85 -17.67
C GLU A 316 6.53 19.33 -17.35
N HIS A 317 6.95 19.61 -16.13
CA HIS A 317 7.17 20.96 -15.59
C HIS A 317 8.62 21.17 -15.15
N ALA A 318 9.53 20.33 -15.63
CA ALA A 318 10.95 20.37 -15.30
C ALA A 318 11.52 21.80 -15.40
N GLY A 319 12.15 22.26 -14.32
CA GLY A 319 12.80 23.57 -14.23
C GLY A 319 11.86 24.74 -13.95
N LYS A 320 10.54 24.52 -13.81
CA LYS A 320 9.58 25.60 -13.49
C LYS A 320 9.49 25.92 -11.99
N PHE A 321 9.98 25.03 -11.13
CA PHE A 321 9.86 25.14 -9.67
C PHE A 321 11.24 25.14 -9.01
N ASP A 322 11.37 25.88 -7.91
CA ASP A 322 12.59 25.89 -7.08
C ASP A 322 12.66 24.65 -6.19
N THR A 323 11.50 24.07 -5.87
CA THR A 323 11.38 22.84 -5.08
C THR A 323 10.22 22.01 -5.60
N GLU A 324 10.45 20.70 -5.72
CA GLU A 324 9.51 19.72 -6.24
C GLU A 324 9.34 18.58 -5.21
N SER A 325 8.13 18.05 -5.05
CA SER A 325 7.89 16.87 -4.21
C SER A 325 6.63 16.11 -4.65
N THR A 326 6.74 14.78 -4.69
CA THR A 326 5.57 13.90 -4.82
C THR A 326 5.11 13.43 -3.45
N LEU A 327 3.84 13.66 -3.15
CA LEU A 327 3.19 13.37 -1.88
C LEU A 327 2.23 12.20 -2.09
N VAL A 328 2.50 11.09 -1.42
CA VAL A 328 1.69 9.86 -1.50
C VAL A 328 0.97 9.66 -0.18
N GLU A 329 -0.35 9.77 -0.20
CA GLU A 329 -1.16 9.55 0.98
C GLU A 329 -1.24 8.06 1.30
N VAL A 330 -0.93 7.71 2.55
CA VAL A 330 -0.91 6.35 3.08
C VAL A 330 -1.59 6.29 4.44
N ASP A 331 -1.99 5.09 4.85
CA ASP A 331 -2.49 4.80 6.18
C ASP A 331 -1.35 4.95 7.18
N HIS A 332 -1.54 5.85 8.14
CA HIS A 332 -0.52 6.19 9.12
C HIS A 332 -0.04 4.96 9.88
N ASP A 333 -0.98 4.21 10.41
CA ASP A 333 -0.69 3.17 11.40
C ASP A 333 -0.09 1.94 10.73
N ALA A 334 -0.60 1.53 9.55
CA ALA A 334 0.00 0.45 8.78
C ALA A 334 1.44 0.78 8.34
N MET A 335 1.68 2.00 7.84
CA MET A 335 3.01 2.41 7.39
C MET A 335 4.01 2.51 8.55
N VAL A 336 3.62 3.15 9.66
CA VAL A 336 4.47 3.26 10.85
C VAL A 336 4.74 1.88 11.45
N SER A 337 3.72 1.02 11.56
CA SER A 337 3.89 -0.33 12.10
C SER A 337 4.84 -1.17 11.26
N LEU A 338 4.68 -1.14 9.93
CA LEU A 338 5.58 -1.81 9.00
C LEU A 338 7.03 -1.36 9.18
N MET A 339 7.27 -0.04 9.22
CA MET A 339 8.60 0.55 9.39
C MET A 339 9.22 0.22 10.75
N VAL A 340 8.44 0.33 11.84
CA VAL A 340 8.91 0.06 13.21
C VAL A 340 9.22 -1.43 13.41
N ARG A 341 8.41 -2.33 12.86
CA ARG A 341 8.68 -3.77 12.93
C ARG A 341 9.87 -4.17 12.07
N TYR A 342 10.00 -3.63 10.86
CA TYR A 342 11.19 -3.85 10.03
C TYR A 342 12.45 -3.43 10.79
N ARG A 343 12.40 -2.25 11.42
CA ARG A 343 13.44 -1.78 12.34
C ARG A 343 13.71 -2.78 13.48
N HIS A 344 12.67 -3.32 14.09
CA HIS A 344 12.81 -4.28 15.19
C HIS A 344 13.59 -5.53 14.76
N VAL A 345 13.28 -6.04 13.57
CA VAL A 345 13.97 -7.19 12.97
C VAL A 345 15.45 -6.86 12.73
N VAL A 346 15.75 -5.67 12.19
CA VAL A 346 17.10 -5.25 11.84
C VAL A 346 17.98 -4.94 13.06
N MET A 347 17.43 -4.29 14.10
CA MET A 347 18.24 -3.75 15.22
C MET A 347 18.43 -4.73 16.38
N ARG A 348 17.45 -5.61 16.64
CA ARG A 348 17.45 -6.42 17.88
C ARG A 348 18.14 -7.77 17.75
N ASN A 349 18.45 -8.18 16.52
CA ASN A 349 18.82 -9.56 16.22
C ASN A 349 20.22 -9.65 15.62
N GLY A 350 21.23 -9.67 16.50
CA GLY A 350 22.42 -10.45 16.19
C GLY A 350 22.07 -11.96 16.18
N PRO A 351 23.01 -12.85 15.83
CA PRO A 351 22.79 -14.30 15.68
C PRO A 351 22.29 -15.06 16.94
N GLN A 352 21.88 -14.37 18.01
CA GLN A 352 21.42 -14.94 19.28
C GLN A 352 19.92 -14.73 19.59
N SER A 353 19.15 -14.02 18.77
CA SER A 353 17.70 -13.93 18.96
C SER A 353 17.01 -15.25 18.57
N ALA A 354 16.09 -15.77 19.40
CA ALA A 354 15.34 -16.97 19.07
C ALA A 354 14.55 -16.80 17.76
N ASN A 355 14.83 -17.65 16.76
CA ASN A 355 14.24 -17.62 15.41
C ASN A 355 12.71 -17.52 15.43
N ALA A 356 12.05 -18.15 16.40
CA ALA A 356 10.59 -18.12 16.57
C ALA A 356 10.02 -16.70 16.77
N SER A 357 10.69 -15.86 17.57
CA SER A 357 10.24 -14.49 17.82
C SER A 357 10.35 -13.63 16.56
N VAL A 358 11.40 -13.83 15.76
CA VAL A 358 11.61 -13.08 14.52
C VAL A 358 10.61 -13.49 13.45
N ARG A 359 10.31 -14.79 13.36
CA ARG A 359 9.24 -15.31 12.49
C ARG A 359 7.91 -14.64 12.81
N GLU A 360 7.52 -14.55 14.09
CA GLU A 360 6.27 -13.87 14.49
C GLU A 360 6.25 -12.39 14.10
N VAL A 361 7.38 -11.68 14.26
CA VAL A 361 7.48 -10.27 13.84
C VAL A 361 7.29 -10.15 12.34
N LEU A 362 7.95 -10.99 11.53
CA LEU A 362 7.82 -10.99 10.07
C LEU A 362 6.39 -11.35 9.61
N ASP A 363 5.73 -12.31 10.26
CA ASP A 363 4.33 -12.62 9.99
C ASP A 363 3.42 -11.43 10.28
N THR A 364 3.71 -10.69 11.35
CA THR A 364 2.96 -9.47 11.65
C THR A 364 3.29 -8.34 10.67
N MET A 365 4.48 -8.31 10.08
CA MET A 365 4.81 -7.35 9.03
C MET A 365 4.09 -7.63 7.72
N ILE A 366 3.93 -8.92 7.35
CA ILE A 366 3.11 -9.30 6.20
C ILE A 366 1.66 -8.86 6.42
N GLU A 367 1.14 -8.98 7.64
CA GLU A 367 -0.17 -8.45 8.02
C GLU A 367 -0.24 -6.92 7.87
N ASP A 368 0.78 -6.19 8.33
CA ASP A 368 0.82 -4.73 8.22
C ASP A 368 0.95 -4.29 6.75
N ALA A 369 1.69 -5.02 5.91
CA ALA A 369 1.74 -4.82 4.46
C ALA A 369 0.38 -5.06 3.79
N ARG A 370 -0.41 -6.05 4.27
CA ARG A 370 -1.78 -6.29 3.79
C ARG A 370 -2.72 -5.15 4.17
N LYS A 371 -2.68 -4.69 5.43
CA LYS A 371 -3.46 -3.51 5.84
C LYS A 371 -3.08 -2.30 5.01
N LEU A 372 -1.79 -2.11 4.73
CA LEU A 372 -1.33 -1.06 3.84
C LEU A 372 -1.89 -1.23 2.42
N ALA A 373 -1.99 -2.46 1.91
CA ALA A 373 -2.61 -2.72 0.61
C ALA A 373 -4.11 -2.43 0.56
N GLN A 374 -4.82 -2.73 1.64
CA GLN A 374 -6.25 -2.47 1.76
C GLN A 374 -6.56 -0.99 1.98
N ARG A 375 -5.82 -0.33 2.89
CA ARG A 375 -6.05 1.05 3.33
C ARG A 375 -5.23 2.09 2.56
N SER A 376 -4.29 1.66 1.73
CA SER A 376 -3.52 2.52 0.84
C SER A 376 -3.40 1.90 -0.55
N PRO A 377 -4.53 1.59 -1.19
CA PRO A 377 -4.54 0.84 -2.45
C PRO A 377 -3.69 1.50 -3.54
N ILE A 378 -3.49 2.82 -3.49
CA ILE A 378 -2.66 3.56 -4.45
C ILE A 378 -1.25 2.98 -4.61
N LEU A 379 -0.66 2.45 -3.54
CA LEU A 379 0.68 1.86 -3.56
C LEU A 379 0.73 0.52 -4.31
N PHE A 380 -0.40 -0.16 -4.41
CA PHE A 380 -0.54 -1.51 -4.96
C PHE A 380 -1.30 -1.50 -6.29
N ARG A 381 -1.48 -0.31 -6.86
CA ARG A 381 -2.00 -0.11 -8.21
C ARG A 381 -0.86 0.01 -9.20
N THR A 382 -0.96 -0.73 -10.29
CA THR A 382 0.02 -0.69 -11.40
C THR A 382 0.14 0.73 -11.96
N SER A 383 -0.97 1.46 -11.99
CA SER A 383 -1.11 2.77 -12.63
C SER A 383 -0.31 3.90 -12.00
N PHE A 384 0.07 3.77 -10.73
CA PHE A 384 0.85 4.81 -10.04
C PHE A 384 2.31 4.42 -9.84
N ARG A 385 2.72 3.21 -10.26
CA ARG A 385 4.12 2.76 -10.21
C ARG A 385 5.04 3.73 -10.95
N SER A 386 4.67 4.09 -12.18
CA SER A 386 5.43 5.00 -13.02
C SER A 386 5.59 6.40 -12.39
N VAL A 387 4.55 6.89 -11.71
CA VAL A 387 4.56 8.18 -10.99
C VAL A 387 5.49 8.12 -9.78
N ILE A 388 5.44 7.05 -8.99
CA ILE A 388 6.34 6.87 -7.84
C ILE A 388 7.80 6.74 -8.32
N SER A 389 8.06 5.90 -9.31
CA SER A 389 9.42 5.65 -9.81
C SER A 389 10.08 6.92 -10.35
N ARG A 390 9.36 7.72 -11.14
CA ARG A 390 9.88 8.96 -11.75
C ARG A 390 9.82 10.19 -10.83
N SER A 391 9.26 10.04 -9.64
CA SER A 391 9.08 11.17 -8.72
C SER A 391 10.41 11.68 -8.16
N LYS A 392 10.40 12.90 -7.63
CA LYS A 392 11.49 13.47 -6.85
C LYS A 392 11.02 13.78 -5.44
N ASN A 393 11.91 13.63 -4.45
CA ASN A 393 11.62 13.94 -3.04
C ASN A 393 10.26 13.34 -2.62
N THR A 394 10.11 12.04 -2.84
CA THR A 394 8.87 11.29 -2.58
C THR A 394 8.62 11.21 -1.09
N ARG A 395 7.43 11.63 -0.66
CA ARG A 395 7.01 11.68 0.73
C ARG A 395 5.77 10.81 0.92
N TYR A 396 5.84 9.89 1.86
CA TYR A 396 4.74 9.04 2.28
C TYR A 396 4.18 9.60 3.58
N GLY A 397 2.87 9.86 3.63
CA GLY A 397 2.29 10.61 4.73
C GLY A 397 0.77 10.60 4.77
N VAL A 398 0.22 11.37 5.71
CA VAL A 398 -1.22 11.49 5.91
C VAL A 398 -1.69 12.83 5.41
N ASN A 399 -2.81 12.85 4.68
CA ASN A 399 -3.45 14.09 4.31
C ASN A 399 -4.36 14.57 5.46
N THR A 400 -4.10 15.75 6.01
CA THR A 400 -4.99 16.42 6.97
C THR A 400 -5.72 17.57 6.30
N PRO A 401 -6.79 18.13 6.89
CA PRO A 401 -7.47 19.29 6.33
C PRO A 401 -6.56 20.51 6.13
N GLN A 402 -5.46 20.62 6.90
CA GLN A 402 -4.59 21.79 6.92
C GLN A 402 -3.26 21.59 6.19
N MET A 403 -2.80 20.36 6.01
CA MET A 403 -1.53 20.05 5.32
C MET A 403 -1.37 18.55 5.08
N PHE A 404 -0.42 18.20 4.21
CA PHE A 404 0.14 16.87 4.16
C PHE A 404 1.22 16.69 5.23
N ARG A 405 1.09 15.68 6.10
CA ARG A 405 2.06 15.34 7.13
C ARG A 405 2.89 14.13 6.71
N THR A 406 4.18 14.35 6.45
CA THR A 406 5.13 13.29 6.12
C THR A 406 5.34 12.34 7.30
N ILE A 407 5.30 11.03 7.03
CA ILE A 407 5.72 9.96 7.95
C ILE A 407 7.16 9.56 7.63
N THR A 408 7.41 9.26 6.35
CA THR A 408 8.72 8.84 5.85
C THR A 408 8.92 9.36 4.42
N THR A 409 10.15 9.26 3.92
CA THR A 409 10.55 9.64 2.57
C THR A 409 11.19 8.45 1.88
N SER A 410 11.22 8.47 0.54
CA SER A 410 11.95 7.47 -0.24
C SER A 410 13.41 7.37 0.23
N LYS A 411 14.11 8.50 0.43
CA LYS A 411 15.45 8.56 1.05
C LYS A 411 15.53 7.93 2.45
N GLY A 412 14.52 8.11 3.30
CA GLY A 412 14.46 7.46 4.61
C GLY A 412 14.35 5.93 4.49
N ILE A 413 13.56 5.45 3.53
CA ILE A 413 13.45 4.02 3.23
C ILE A 413 14.79 3.47 2.71
N THR A 414 15.51 4.21 1.88
CA THR A 414 16.87 3.87 1.41
C THR A 414 17.85 3.65 2.58
N GLN A 415 17.79 4.51 3.60
CA GLN A 415 18.60 4.35 4.82
C GLN A 415 18.20 3.10 5.60
N LEU A 416 16.91 2.83 5.76
CA LEU A 416 16.40 1.63 6.42
C LEU A 416 16.88 0.35 5.71
N VAL A 417 16.79 0.30 4.39
CA VAL A 417 17.29 -0.82 3.57
C VAL A 417 18.79 -1.00 3.78
N SER A 418 19.55 0.10 3.83
CA SER A 418 21.00 0.09 4.02
C SER A 418 21.45 -0.48 5.37
N TRP A 419 20.64 -0.36 6.43
CA TRP A 419 20.94 -0.97 7.73
C TRP A 419 20.61 -2.45 7.80
N SER A 420 19.77 -2.93 6.89
CA SER A 420 19.30 -4.32 6.90
C SER A 420 20.34 -5.35 6.42
N ALA A 421 21.47 -4.90 5.84
CA ALA A 421 22.58 -5.77 5.41
C ALA A 421 23.10 -6.69 6.50
N ALA A 422 23.36 -6.15 7.70
CA ALA A 422 23.98 -6.91 8.78
C ALA A 422 23.09 -8.08 9.19
N TYR A 423 21.79 -7.84 9.27
CA TYR A 423 20.80 -8.86 9.55
C TYR A 423 20.70 -9.88 8.41
N TYR A 424 20.58 -9.44 7.15
CA TYR A 424 20.52 -10.38 6.02
C TYR A 424 21.75 -11.30 5.93
N LYS A 425 22.96 -10.75 6.14
CA LYS A 425 24.19 -11.55 6.16
C LYS A 425 24.22 -12.59 7.28
N SER A 426 23.55 -12.32 8.40
CA SER A 426 23.40 -13.30 9.49
C SER A 426 22.45 -14.45 9.13
N LEU A 427 21.55 -14.25 8.16
CA LEU A 427 20.64 -15.28 7.64
C LEU A 427 21.25 -16.10 6.50
N ASP A 428 22.32 -15.62 5.87
CA ASP A 428 22.98 -16.23 4.70
C ASP A 428 24.21 -17.08 5.11
N ASP A 429 24.20 -17.70 6.29
CA ASP A 429 25.30 -18.57 6.75
C ASP A 429 25.35 -19.86 5.91
N PRO A 430 26.42 -20.10 5.13
CA PRO A 430 26.53 -21.23 4.22
C PRO A 430 26.72 -22.58 4.93
N THR A 431 27.00 -22.60 6.24
CA THR A 431 27.41 -23.83 6.93
C THR A 431 26.26 -24.63 7.53
N ASN A 432 25.09 -24.03 7.80
CA ASN A 432 23.93 -24.75 8.32
C ASN A 432 22.62 -23.93 8.27
N ILE A 433 22.00 -23.78 7.10
CA ILE A 433 20.70 -23.09 6.98
C ILE A 433 19.58 -24.02 7.44
N SER A 434 19.03 -23.81 8.63
CA SER A 434 17.82 -24.51 9.07
C SER A 434 16.62 -24.11 8.20
N GLU A 435 15.61 -24.99 8.09
CA GLU A 435 14.37 -24.68 7.35
C GLU A 435 13.69 -23.40 7.87
N GLU A 436 13.72 -23.20 9.19
CA GLU A 436 13.21 -21.99 9.84
C GLU A 436 13.96 -20.73 9.40
N GLN A 437 15.30 -20.78 9.33
CA GLN A 437 16.10 -19.65 8.86
C GLN A 437 15.81 -19.31 7.40
N ARG A 438 15.60 -20.33 6.56
CA ARG A 438 15.21 -20.13 5.15
C ARG A 438 13.84 -19.45 5.07
N ALA A 439 12.85 -19.91 5.84
CA ALA A 439 11.53 -19.28 5.89
C ALA A 439 11.60 -17.81 6.36
N ILE A 440 12.43 -17.52 7.36
CA ILE A 440 12.71 -16.15 7.83
C ILE A 440 13.35 -15.30 6.72
N LYS A 441 14.39 -15.82 6.05
CA LYS A 441 15.07 -15.15 4.92
C LYS A 441 14.07 -14.81 3.82
N THR A 442 13.22 -15.75 3.43
CA THR A 442 12.19 -15.54 2.41
C THR A 442 11.22 -14.43 2.79
N LYS A 443 10.64 -14.46 3.99
CA LYS A 443 9.71 -13.41 4.46
C LYS A 443 10.38 -12.06 4.59
N PHE A 444 11.63 -12.03 5.06
CA PHE A 444 12.43 -10.80 5.12
C PHE A 444 12.65 -10.21 3.72
N LEU A 445 13.00 -11.03 2.73
CA LEU A 445 13.15 -10.58 1.34
C LEU A 445 11.82 -10.07 0.74
N GLN A 446 10.68 -10.70 1.05
CA GLN A 446 9.37 -10.16 0.64
C GLN A 446 9.14 -8.74 1.19
N MET A 447 9.46 -8.52 2.48
CA MET A 447 9.36 -7.19 3.09
C MET A 447 10.34 -6.18 2.49
N LEU A 448 11.56 -6.63 2.16
CA LEU A 448 12.52 -5.81 1.42
C LEU A 448 11.95 -5.37 0.07
N VAL A 449 11.29 -6.26 -0.68
CA VAL A 449 10.67 -5.90 -1.97
C VAL A 449 9.55 -4.88 -1.80
N VAL A 450 8.72 -5.01 -0.76
CA VAL A 450 7.70 -3.99 -0.43
C VAL A 450 8.35 -2.62 -0.23
N LEU A 451 9.46 -2.54 0.51
CA LEU A 451 10.18 -1.28 0.73
C LEU A 451 10.83 -0.74 -0.55
N LEU A 452 11.49 -1.59 -1.35
CA LEU A 452 12.09 -1.20 -2.63
C LEU A 452 11.05 -0.68 -3.62
N SER A 453 9.82 -1.19 -3.55
CA SER A 453 8.71 -0.71 -4.37
C SER A 453 8.36 0.76 -4.09
N LEU A 454 8.75 1.31 -2.92
CA LEU A 454 8.48 2.70 -2.50
C LEU A 454 9.63 3.66 -2.84
N LEU A 455 10.62 3.22 -3.61
CA LEU A 455 11.76 4.06 -3.99
C LEU A 455 11.58 4.70 -5.36
N ASN A 456 11.91 5.98 -5.46
CA ASN A 456 12.08 6.67 -6.75
C ASN A 456 13.42 6.32 -7.41
N ASP A 457 13.60 6.73 -8.67
CA ASP A 457 14.76 6.37 -9.51
C ASP A 457 16.08 6.85 -8.91
N GLU A 458 16.11 8.08 -8.38
CA GLU A 458 17.31 8.68 -7.78
C GLU A 458 17.74 7.91 -6.53
N ASP A 459 16.79 7.65 -5.63
CA ASP A 459 17.04 6.94 -4.38
C ASP A 459 17.39 5.46 -4.63
N LEU A 460 16.76 4.80 -5.59
CA LEU A 460 17.09 3.42 -5.96
C LEU A 460 18.50 3.33 -6.57
N GLU A 461 18.86 4.23 -7.49
CA GLU A 461 20.19 4.23 -8.10
C GLU A 461 21.28 4.43 -7.05
N SER A 462 21.02 5.22 -5.99
CA SER A 462 21.96 5.45 -4.89
C SER A 462 22.33 4.18 -4.11
N ILE A 463 21.45 3.17 -4.07
CA ILE A 463 21.68 1.88 -3.39
C ILE A 463 21.79 0.69 -4.34
N ARG A 464 21.82 0.89 -5.65
CA ARG A 464 21.89 -0.17 -6.66
C ARG A 464 23.02 -1.17 -6.40
N ASN A 465 24.25 -0.70 -6.29
CA ASN A 465 25.43 -1.54 -6.05
C ASN A 465 25.34 -2.26 -4.70
N TYR A 466 24.72 -1.61 -3.72
CA TYR A 466 24.51 -2.19 -2.40
C TYR A 466 23.48 -3.33 -2.45
N ILE A 467 22.39 -3.18 -3.20
CA ILE A 467 21.39 -4.23 -3.40
C ILE A 467 22.02 -5.46 -4.07
N GLU A 468 22.81 -5.23 -5.13
CA GLU A 468 23.47 -6.30 -5.89
C GLU A 468 24.50 -7.06 -5.04
N SER A 469 25.34 -6.35 -4.29
CA SER A 469 26.39 -6.96 -3.47
C SER A 469 25.87 -7.63 -2.19
N THR A 470 24.80 -7.09 -1.59
CA THR A 470 24.29 -7.57 -0.30
C THR A 470 23.21 -8.63 -0.48
N PHE A 471 22.15 -8.32 -1.23
CA PHE A 471 20.99 -9.20 -1.36
C PHE A 471 21.05 -10.10 -2.58
N ARG A 472 22.08 -9.95 -3.43
CA ARG A 472 22.22 -10.67 -4.71
C ARG A 472 20.97 -10.51 -5.58
N LEU A 473 20.40 -9.31 -5.57
CA LEU A 473 19.29 -8.89 -6.42
C LEU A 473 19.81 -7.87 -7.41
N LYS A 474 19.38 -7.94 -8.67
CA LYS A 474 19.79 -6.96 -9.68
C LYS A 474 19.15 -5.60 -9.37
N GLY A 475 19.96 -4.57 -9.18
CA GLY A 475 19.55 -3.32 -8.55
C GLY A 475 19.06 -2.24 -9.52
N ASP A 476 19.08 -2.50 -10.84
CA ASP A 476 18.53 -1.55 -11.82
C ASP A 476 16.99 -1.50 -11.77
N ARG A 477 16.43 -0.34 -12.13
CA ARG A 477 14.97 -0.11 -12.08
C ARG A 477 14.17 -1.20 -12.78
N LYS A 478 14.57 -1.65 -13.97
CA LYS A 478 13.80 -2.64 -14.74
C LYS A 478 13.75 -3.96 -13.97
N SER A 479 14.86 -4.39 -13.40
CA SER A 479 14.92 -5.63 -12.62
C SER A 479 14.12 -5.54 -11.32
N ILE A 480 14.12 -4.37 -10.66
CA ILE A 480 13.31 -4.14 -9.44
C ILE A 480 11.81 -4.09 -9.75
N GLU A 481 11.38 -3.50 -10.88
CA GLU A 481 9.97 -3.57 -11.28
C GLU A 481 9.55 -5.01 -11.62
N MET A 482 10.41 -5.83 -12.25
CA MET A 482 10.10 -7.26 -12.50
C MET A 482 9.90 -7.99 -11.16
N LEU A 483 10.76 -7.69 -10.19
CA LEU A 483 10.67 -8.24 -8.85
C LEU A 483 9.37 -7.78 -8.15
N CYS A 484 8.98 -6.52 -8.31
CA CYS A 484 7.71 -6.01 -7.78
C CYS A 484 6.51 -6.70 -8.42
N LEU A 485 6.47 -6.90 -9.75
CA LEU A 485 5.39 -7.63 -10.42
C LEU A 485 5.27 -9.07 -9.92
N LYS A 486 6.41 -9.75 -9.74
CA LYS A 486 6.46 -11.12 -9.24
C LYS A 486 5.98 -11.23 -7.80
N VAL A 487 6.47 -10.35 -6.92
CA VAL A 487 6.32 -10.50 -5.48
C VAL A 487 5.06 -9.83 -4.97
N ILE A 488 4.72 -8.64 -5.46
CA ILE A 488 3.59 -7.85 -4.99
C ILE A 488 2.40 -8.06 -5.94
N PRO A 489 1.20 -8.45 -5.46
CA PRO A 489 0.00 -8.55 -6.29
C PRO A 489 -0.53 -7.16 -6.66
N LEU A 490 0.04 -6.57 -7.72
CA LEU A 490 -0.38 -5.29 -8.25
C LEU A 490 -1.65 -5.45 -9.09
N MET A 491 -2.58 -4.50 -8.95
CA MET A 491 -3.89 -4.53 -9.61
C MET A 491 -4.09 -3.31 -10.52
N SER A 492 -5.05 -3.42 -11.44
CA SER A 492 -5.57 -2.32 -12.25
C SER A 492 -7.08 -2.46 -12.43
N ILE A 493 -7.77 -1.39 -12.81
CA ILE A 493 -9.23 -1.41 -13.09
C ILE A 493 -9.59 -2.12 -14.39
N ASN A 494 -8.68 -2.19 -15.37
CA ASN A 494 -8.90 -2.92 -16.61
C ASN A 494 -7.59 -3.39 -17.27
N PRO A 495 -7.66 -4.29 -18.25
CA PRO A 495 -6.47 -4.90 -18.84
C PRO A 495 -5.61 -3.92 -19.66
N LYS A 496 -6.25 -2.96 -20.33
CA LYS A 496 -5.57 -1.94 -21.12
C LYS A 496 -4.68 -1.05 -20.23
N LEU A 497 -5.21 -0.58 -19.11
CA LEU A 497 -4.45 0.21 -18.15
C LEU A 497 -3.34 -0.61 -17.52
N PHE A 498 -3.60 -1.87 -17.18
CA PHE A 498 -2.59 -2.79 -16.65
C PHE A 498 -1.38 -2.90 -17.58
N ILE A 499 -1.58 -3.26 -18.85
CA ILE A 499 -0.46 -3.45 -19.78
C ILE A 499 0.25 -2.13 -20.08
N MET A 500 -0.49 -1.03 -20.26
CA MET A 500 0.10 0.28 -20.53
C MET A 500 1.01 0.75 -19.39
N GLU A 501 0.52 0.68 -18.16
CA GLU A 501 1.24 1.20 -17.00
C GLU A 501 2.36 0.27 -16.57
N MET A 502 2.19 -1.04 -16.74
CA MET A 502 3.29 -1.98 -16.67
C MET A 502 4.39 -1.56 -17.66
N LEU A 503 4.09 -1.47 -18.95
CA LEU A 503 5.08 -1.09 -19.96
C LEU A 503 5.72 0.28 -19.68
N ARG A 504 4.96 1.29 -19.24
CA ARG A 504 5.49 2.60 -18.84
C ARG A 504 6.45 2.52 -17.66
N GLY A 505 6.15 1.67 -16.68
CA GLY A 505 7.02 1.41 -15.53
C GLY A 505 8.36 0.79 -15.94
N PHE A 506 8.37 -0.10 -16.93
CA PHE A 506 9.57 -0.79 -17.40
C PHE A 506 10.38 -0.04 -18.45
N GLU A 507 9.70 0.47 -19.47
CA GLU A 507 10.34 1.01 -20.65
C GLU A 507 10.74 2.49 -20.45
N GLY A 508 10.13 3.17 -19.48
CA GLY A 508 10.49 4.53 -19.10
C GLY A 508 10.04 5.63 -20.07
N TYR A 509 9.49 5.28 -21.25
CA TYR A 509 8.96 6.23 -22.23
C TYR A 509 7.43 6.17 -22.36
N LYS A 510 6.85 7.17 -23.04
CA LYS A 510 5.41 7.24 -23.34
C LYS A 510 5.07 6.12 -24.34
N VAL A 511 4.43 5.07 -23.85
CA VAL A 511 3.82 4.03 -24.68
C VAL A 511 2.57 4.63 -25.35
N TYR A 512 2.46 4.47 -26.67
CA TYR A 512 1.24 4.82 -27.40
C TYR A 512 0.07 4.02 -26.82
N GLU A 513 -1.09 4.67 -26.71
CA GLU A 513 -2.28 4.02 -26.18
C GLU A 513 -2.71 2.90 -27.14
N PRO A 514 -2.61 1.61 -26.73
CA PRO A 514 -2.94 0.50 -27.60
C PRO A 514 -4.46 0.38 -27.76
N ASP A 515 -4.88 -0.08 -28.94
CA ASP A 515 -6.23 -0.58 -29.13
C ASP A 515 -6.38 -1.93 -28.42
N GLU A 516 -7.61 -2.31 -28.04
CA GLU A 516 -7.85 -3.57 -27.31
C GLU A 516 -7.39 -4.81 -28.08
N GLN A 517 -7.39 -4.74 -29.41
CA GLN A 517 -6.94 -5.81 -30.30
C GLN A 517 -5.41 -6.00 -30.27
N ASP A 518 -4.66 -4.95 -29.91
CA ASP A 518 -3.20 -4.96 -29.93
C ASP A 518 -2.58 -5.46 -28.61
N LEU A 519 -3.37 -5.59 -27.54
CA LEU A 519 -2.87 -5.92 -26.19
C LEU A 519 -2.07 -7.22 -26.18
N ALA A 520 -2.52 -8.23 -26.92
CA ALA A 520 -1.82 -9.51 -27.06
C ALA A 520 -0.45 -9.34 -27.72
N THR A 521 -0.34 -8.48 -28.73
CA THR A 521 0.94 -8.19 -29.41
C THR A 521 1.91 -7.47 -28.49
N TYR A 522 1.43 -6.48 -27.72
CA TYR A 522 2.25 -5.80 -26.71
C TYR A 522 2.77 -6.76 -25.63
N TRP A 523 1.93 -7.72 -25.23
CA TRP A 523 2.30 -8.76 -24.26
C TRP A 523 3.38 -9.70 -24.79
N ASP A 524 3.19 -10.22 -26.01
CA ASP A 524 4.16 -11.11 -26.66
C ASP A 524 5.51 -10.41 -26.87
N GLU A 525 5.50 -9.17 -27.34
CA GLU A 525 6.72 -8.37 -27.52
C GLU A 525 7.42 -8.05 -26.19
N PHE A 526 6.64 -7.79 -25.13
CA PHE A 526 7.20 -7.60 -23.80
C PHE A 526 7.97 -8.83 -23.34
N LEU A 527 7.36 -10.01 -23.40
CA LEU A 527 7.97 -11.27 -22.96
C LEU A 527 9.17 -11.68 -23.83
N LYS A 528 9.11 -11.48 -25.16
CA LYS A 528 10.28 -11.67 -26.05
C LYS A 528 11.47 -10.83 -25.62
N ARG A 529 11.25 -9.55 -25.32
CA ARG A 529 12.32 -8.65 -24.83
C ARG A 529 12.85 -9.07 -23.47
N ARG A 530 12.06 -9.74 -22.63
CA ARG A 530 12.49 -10.21 -21.30
C ARG A 530 13.49 -11.38 -21.39
N ILE A 531 13.45 -12.19 -22.46
CA ILE A 531 14.44 -13.25 -22.69
C ILE A 531 15.86 -12.69 -22.78
N ALA A 532 16.05 -11.55 -23.47
CA ALA A 532 17.36 -10.89 -23.57
C ALA A 532 17.88 -10.41 -22.20
N ASP A 533 16.96 -10.09 -21.29
CA ASP A 533 17.25 -9.74 -19.90
C ASP A 533 17.34 -10.98 -18.99
N GLN A 534 17.36 -12.20 -19.56
CA GLN A 534 17.44 -13.50 -18.88
C GLN A 534 16.23 -13.87 -18.02
N TYR A 535 15.07 -13.25 -18.28
CA TYR A 535 13.82 -13.57 -17.61
C TYR A 535 12.95 -14.48 -18.47
N ILE A 536 12.37 -15.51 -17.85
CA ILE A 536 11.38 -16.40 -18.47
C ILE A 536 10.14 -16.46 -17.59
N LEU A 537 8.97 -16.45 -18.24
CA LEU A 537 7.69 -16.66 -17.59
C LEU A 537 7.14 -18.04 -17.97
N PRO A 538 7.24 -19.04 -17.09
CA PRO A 538 6.60 -20.34 -17.27
C PRO A 538 5.08 -20.17 -17.34
N GLY A 539 4.43 -21.02 -18.11
CA GLY A 539 2.97 -21.08 -18.21
C GLY A 539 2.43 -22.49 -17.99
N SER A 540 1.16 -22.58 -17.65
CA SER A 540 0.39 -23.82 -17.54
C SER A 540 -0.11 -24.31 -18.91
N LEU A 541 -0.67 -25.51 -18.94
CA LEU A 541 -1.37 -26.09 -20.10
C LEU A 541 -2.44 -25.15 -20.69
N GLU A 542 -3.17 -24.40 -19.86
CA GLU A 542 -4.23 -23.47 -20.30
C GLU A 542 -3.69 -22.19 -20.94
N THR A 543 -2.47 -21.81 -20.58
CA THR A 543 -1.86 -20.55 -20.99
C THR A 543 -0.82 -20.73 -22.09
N LEU A 544 -0.19 -21.90 -22.18
CA LEU A 544 0.74 -22.27 -23.25
C LEU A 544 0.03 -23.04 -24.36
N GLY A 545 0.82 -23.55 -25.30
CA GLY A 545 0.27 -24.35 -26.40
C GLY A 545 -0.34 -23.50 -27.52
N ARG A 546 0.27 -22.36 -27.85
CA ARG A 546 0.01 -21.68 -29.12
C ARG A 546 0.88 -22.28 -30.23
N PRO A 547 0.36 -22.49 -31.46
CA PRO A 547 1.17 -22.99 -32.59
C PRO A 547 2.42 -22.14 -32.88
N THR A 548 2.32 -20.85 -32.61
CA THR A 548 3.43 -19.88 -32.68
C THR A 548 3.71 -19.36 -31.29
N LEU A 549 4.99 -19.22 -30.90
CA LEU A 549 5.38 -18.74 -29.58
C LEU A 549 4.78 -19.63 -28.47
N SER A 550 4.88 -20.95 -28.64
CA SER A 550 4.33 -21.96 -27.73
C SER A 550 4.82 -21.79 -26.29
N TRP A 551 5.99 -21.16 -26.13
CA TRP A 551 6.65 -20.87 -24.86
C TRP A 551 6.20 -19.55 -24.19
N ILE A 552 5.40 -18.72 -24.87
CA ILE A 552 4.87 -17.47 -24.31
C ILE A 552 3.44 -17.73 -23.80
N PRO A 553 3.15 -17.51 -22.51
CA PRO A 553 1.78 -17.53 -21.99
C PRO A 553 0.88 -16.59 -22.79
N ALA A 554 -0.23 -17.11 -23.32
CA ALA A 554 -1.17 -16.36 -24.14
C ALA A 554 -1.84 -15.25 -23.32
N TRP A 555 -2.06 -14.11 -23.97
CA TRP A 555 -2.93 -13.08 -23.41
C TRP A 555 -4.37 -13.61 -23.36
N PRO A 556 -5.02 -13.71 -22.18
CA PRO A 556 -6.36 -14.26 -22.08
C PRO A 556 -7.38 -13.33 -22.75
N LYS A 557 -8.50 -13.91 -23.22
CA LYS A 557 -9.56 -13.15 -23.90
C LYS A 557 -10.14 -12.02 -23.04
N GLU A 558 -10.25 -12.26 -21.73
CA GLU A 558 -10.74 -11.28 -20.75
C GLU A 558 -9.68 -10.24 -20.36
N GLY A 559 -8.41 -10.47 -20.76
CA GLY A 559 -7.26 -9.66 -20.40
C GLY A 559 -6.78 -9.85 -18.96
N LEU A 560 -5.63 -9.26 -18.65
CA LEU A 560 -5.01 -9.33 -17.33
C LEU A 560 -5.17 -8.01 -16.57
N CYS A 561 -5.78 -8.05 -15.40
CA CYS A 561 -5.88 -6.90 -14.49
C CYS A 561 -4.96 -7.00 -13.26
N SER A 562 -4.14 -8.06 -13.18
CA SER A 562 -3.32 -8.39 -12.01
C SER A 562 -1.95 -8.90 -12.40
N SER A 563 -0.94 -8.57 -11.60
CA SER A 563 0.41 -9.11 -11.74
C SER A 563 0.57 -10.56 -11.27
N ILE A 564 -0.50 -11.22 -10.82
CA ILE A 564 -0.44 -12.63 -10.34
C ILE A 564 0.14 -13.60 -11.38
N ILE A 565 0.00 -13.28 -12.67
CA ILE A 565 0.62 -14.04 -13.76
C ILE A 565 2.14 -14.16 -13.60
N PHE A 566 2.80 -13.17 -12.98
CA PHE A 566 4.25 -13.13 -12.80
C PHE A 566 4.76 -13.91 -11.59
N ARG A 567 3.89 -14.57 -10.81
CA ARG A 567 4.30 -15.32 -9.61
C ARG A 567 5.37 -16.38 -9.90
N ASP A 568 5.31 -16.97 -11.09
CA ASP A 568 6.16 -18.06 -11.56
C ASP A 568 7.40 -17.56 -12.34
N LEU A 569 7.57 -16.24 -12.47
CA LEU A 569 8.69 -15.63 -13.18
C LEU A 569 10.04 -16.11 -12.62
N GLN A 570 10.94 -16.50 -13.52
CA GLN A 570 12.31 -16.85 -13.20
C GLN A 570 13.34 -15.97 -13.90
N TYR A 571 14.50 -15.87 -13.27
CA TYR A 571 15.69 -15.21 -13.78
C TYR A 571 16.84 -16.22 -13.89
N ALA A 572 17.37 -16.39 -15.09
CA ALA A 572 18.44 -17.34 -15.40
C ALA A 572 19.85 -16.77 -15.18
N GLY A 573 19.98 -15.50 -14.78
CA GLY A 573 21.27 -14.84 -14.59
C GLY A 573 21.99 -15.24 -13.30
N ASN A 574 23.13 -14.59 -13.03
CA ASN A 574 24.01 -14.94 -11.91
C ASN A 574 23.47 -14.52 -10.52
N LEU A 575 22.43 -13.69 -10.47
CA LEU A 575 21.82 -13.12 -9.26
C LEU A 575 20.45 -13.76 -9.01
N GLN A 576 20.45 -15.06 -8.71
CA GLN A 576 19.25 -15.92 -8.71
C GLN A 576 18.35 -15.75 -7.46
N THR A 577 18.69 -14.88 -6.51
CA THR A 577 17.90 -14.70 -5.27
C THR A 577 16.47 -14.25 -5.55
N ILE A 578 16.21 -13.59 -6.68
CA ILE A 578 14.83 -13.31 -7.16
C ILE A 578 13.97 -14.57 -7.29
N ASN A 579 14.56 -15.73 -7.59
CA ASN A 579 13.83 -16.99 -7.74
C ASN A 579 13.38 -17.55 -6.39
N GLU A 580 14.08 -17.19 -5.30
CA GLU A 580 13.80 -17.63 -3.92
C GLU A 580 12.65 -16.85 -3.25
N ILE A 581 12.20 -15.74 -3.86
CA ILE A 581 11.20 -14.84 -3.27
C ILE A 581 9.82 -15.16 -3.87
N PRO A 582 8.90 -15.79 -3.11
CA PRO A 582 7.56 -16.06 -3.58
C PRO A 582 6.70 -14.80 -3.51
N GLN A 583 5.56 -14.83 -4.18
CA GLN A 583 4.56 -13.78 -4.09
C GLN A 583 4.07 -13.62 -2.64
N ILE A 584 3.90 -12.36 -2.21
CA ILE A 584 3.28 -12.05 -0.94
C ILE A 584 1.76 -12.14 -1.06
N ASP A 585 1.13 -12.84 -0.12
CA ASP A 585 -0.33 -12.91 -0.08
C ASP A 585 -0.91 -11.69 0.66
N LEU A 586 -1.15 -10.63 -0.11
CA LEU A 586 -1.82 -9.40 0.31
C LEU A 586 -3.32 -9.43 0.04
N ARG A 587 -3.89 -10.54 -0.44
CA ARG A 587 -5.33 -10.63 -0.67
C ARG A 587 -6.06 -10.60 0.69
N PRO A 588 -7.17 -9.86 0.79
CA PRO A 588 -8.17 -10.18 1.81
C PRO A 588 -8.54 -11.65 1.62
N GLN A 589 -8.57 -12.43 2.70
CA GLN A 589 -8.95 -13.85 2.61
C GLN A 589 -10.35 -13.96 1.97
N GLU A 590 -10.59 -15.04 1.22
CA GLU A 590 -11.82 -15.26 0.45
C GLU A 590 -13.09 -14.87 1.23
N GLU A 591 -13.94 -14.05 0.61
CA GLU A 591 -15.11 -13.37 1.22
C GLU A 591 -16.15 -14.32 1.85
N ASN A 592 -16.04 -15.63 1.63
CA ASN A 592 -17.03 -16.63 2.04
C ASN A 592 -16.57 -17.56 3.18
N MET A 593 -15.33 -17.47 3.64
CA MET A 593 -14.81 -18.34 4.72
C MET A 593 -14.66 -17.55 6.02
N PRO A 594 -15.23 -18.01 7.16
CA PRO A 594 -15.09 -17.31 8.43
C PRO A 594 -13.61 -17.15 8.80
N LEU A 595 -13.21 -15.92 9.12
CA LEU A 595 -11.83 -15.58 9.47
C LEU A 595 -11.56 -15.96 10.92
N ALA A 596 -10.59 -16.84 11.15
CA ALA A 596 -10.04 -17.04 12.48
C ALA A 596 -9.23 -15.81 12.87
N VAL A 597 -9.47 -15.26 14.06
CA VAL A 597 -8.84 -14.04 14.53
C VAL A 597 -8.53 -14.10 16.02
N ILE A 598 -7.50 -13.38 16.46
CA ILE A 598 -7.21 -13.10 17.86
C ILE A 598 -7.60 -11.65 18.14
N LEU A 599 -8.46 -11.43 19.13
CA LEU A 599 -8.78 -10.09 19.60
C LEU A 599 -7.76 -9.59 20.65
N VAL A 600 -7.86 -8.32 21.06
CA VAL A 600 -6.96 -7.69 22.07
C VAL A 600 -6.97 -8.43 23.42
N ASN A 601 -8.04 -9.16 23.74
CA ASN A 601 -8.10 -10.03 24.92
C ASN A 601 -7.27 -11.33 24.78
N HIS A 602 -6.52 -11.48 23.68
CA HIS A 602 -5.71 -12.64 23.32
C HIS A 602 -6.51 -13.94 23.10
N GLU A 603 -7.83 -13.85 22.94
CA GLU A 603 -8.69 -15.00 22.66
C GLU A 603 -8.98 -15.16 21.17
N ARG A 604 -9.26 -16.39 20.76
CA ARG A 604 -9.53 -16.76 19.37
C ARG A 604 -11.02 -16.75 19.05
N TYR A 605 -11.38 -16.08 17.97
CA TYR A 605 -12.74 -15.98 17.46
C TYR A 605 -12.77 -16.27 15.95
N LEU A 606 -13.95 -16.58 15.45
CA LEU A 606 -14.29 -16.63 14.04
C LEU A 606 -15.20 -15.44 13.76
N ILE A 607 -14.91 -14.69 12.70
CA ILE A 607 -15.69 -13.54 12.25
C ILE A 607 -16.05 -13.69 10.77
N ASP A 608 -17.15 -13.08 10.35
CA ASP A 608 -17.48 -12.97 8.93
C ASP A 608 -16.44 -12.08 8.22
N PRO A 609 -15.92 -12.46 7.04
CA PRO A 609 -15.04 -11.61 6.24
C PRO A 609 -15.58 -10.20 5.99
N LYS A 610 -16.90 -10.05 5.83
CA LYS A 610 -17.56 -8.76 5.57
C LYS A 610 -17.49 -7.81 6.76
N ASP A 611 -17.42 -8.38 7.97
CA ASP A 611 -17.36 -7.62 9.21
C ASP A 611 -15.93 -7.22 9.56
N TYR A 612 -14.92 -7.96 9.08
CA TYR A 612 -13.52 -7.72 9.42
C TYR A 612 -13.07 -6.28 9.20
N GLU A 613 -13.32 -5.71 8.02
CA GLU A 613 -12.91 -4.33 7.73
C GLU A 613 -13.64 -3.33 8.65
N GLN A 614 -14.93 -3.51 8.87
CA GLN A 614 -15.74 -2.62 9.69
C GLN A 614 -15.28 -2.66 11.15
N ILE A 615 -15.00 -3.85 11.67
CA ILE A 615 -14.44 -4.08 12.99
C ILE A 615 -13.07 -3.41 13.11
N VAL A 616 -12.19 -3.66 12.15
CA VAL A 616 -10.81 -3.15 12.12
C VAL A 616 -10.78 -1.62 11.98
N LEU A 617 -11.77 -1.03 11.29
CA LEU A 617 -11.97 0.41 11.21
C LEU A 617 -12.74 0.98 12.40
N LEU A 618 -13.20 0.16 13.35
CA LEU A 618 -14.08 0.58 14.44
C LEU A 618 -15.30 1.35 13.95
N GLN A 619 -15.97 0.83 12.93
CA GLN A 619 -17.25 1.34 12.47
C GLN A 619 -18.32 0.98 13.50
N SER A 620 -19.23 1.92 13.76
CA SER A 620 -20.30 1.69 14.74
C SER A 620 -21.26 0.61 14.26
N GLY A 621 -21.57 -0.36 15.12
CA GLY A 621 -22.33 -1.54 14.75
C GLY A 621 -22.27 -2.64 15.80
N ARG A 622 -23.05 -3.71 15.55
CA ARG A 622 -23.03 -4.95 16.33
C ARG A 622 -22.49 -6.05 15.41
N TYR A 623 -21.45 -6.73 15.87
CA TYR A 623 -20.73 -7.76 15.12
C TYR A 623 -20.76 -9.07 15.89
N THR A 624 -21.21 -10.13 15.26
CA THR A 624 -21.31 -11.45 15.89
C THR A 624 -20.01 -12.23 15.68
N LEU A 625 -19.43 -12.69 16.78
CA LEU A 625 -18.19 -13.46 16.81
C LEU A 625 -18.50 -14.88 17.29
N SER A 626 -17.82 -15.89 16.77
CA SER A 626 -17.95 -17.27 17.27
C SER A 626 -16.66 -17.70 17.95
N ARG A 627 -16.69 -18.13 19.21
CA ARG A 627 -15.44 -18.51 19.92
C ARG A 627 -14.87 -19.79 19.31
N SER A 628 -13.61 -19.74 18.86
CA SER A 628 -12.93 -20.92 18.29
C SER A 628 -12.37 -21.77 19.43
N GLN A 629 -13.17 -22.65 20.04
CA GLN A 629 -12.63 -23.69 20.92
C GLN A 629 -11.87 -24.73 20.09
N THR A 630 -10.74 -25.18 20.62
CA THR A 630 -10.05 -26.40 20.18
C THR A 630 -11.06 -27.56 20.08
N ALA A 631 -11.02 -28.28 18.98
CA ALA A 631 -12.06 -29.14 18.42
C ALA A 631 -12.45 -30.41 19.20
N ASP A 632 -12.39 -30.44 20.53
CA ASP A 632 -12.49 -31.70 21.28
C ASP A 632 -13.72 -31.88 22.18
N PHE A 633 -14.65 -30.93 22.30
CA PHE A 633 -15.91 -31.17 23.00
C PHE A 633 -17.09 -30.52 22.27
N GLY A 634 -18.05 -31.36 21.88
CA GLY A 634 -19.26 -30.97 21.15
C GLY A 634 -20.20 -30.06 21.93
N ASP A 635 -21.02 -29.36 21.14
CA ASP A 635 -22.25 -28.64 21.49
C ASP A 635 -22.12 -27.39 22.36
N GLU A 636 -21.81 -26.27 21.68
CA GLU A 636 -22.65 -25.08 21.51
C GLU A 636 -21.75 -23.98 20.90
N SER A 637 -22.10 -23.48 19.71
CA SER A 637 -21.40 -22.35 19.11
C SER A 637 -21.62 -21.13 20.01
N ASN A 638 -20.68 -20.89 20.91
CA ASN A 638 -20.71 -19.79 21.87
C ASN A 638 -20.49 -18.49 21.11
N HIS A 639 -21.57 -17.97 20.54
CA HIS A 639 -21.61 -16.70 19.83
C HIS A 639 -21.58 -15.57 20.85
N CYS A 640 -20.72 -14.58 20.62
CA CYS A 640 -20.67 -13.38 21.44
C CYS A 640 -20.74 -12.15 20.52
N ASP A 641 -21.43 -11.11 20.99
CA ASP A 641 -21.58 -9.89 20.23
C ASP A 641 -20.58 -8.84 20.70
N MET A 642 -19.83 -8.33 19.74
CA MET A 642 -19.03 -7.14 19.90
C MET A 642 -19.84 -5.93 19.46
N ILE A 643 -19.88 -4.90 20.30
CA ILE A 643 -20.60 -3.66 20.06
C ILE A 643 -19.58 -2.55 19.90
N ILE A 644 -19.67 -1.79 18.82
CA ILE A 644 -18.85 -0.61 18.58
C ILE A 644 -19.73 0.64 18.67
N ASP A 645 -19.52 1.42 19.73
CA ASP A 645 -20.29 2.64 20.01
C ASP A 645 -19.57 3.89 19.48
N GLU A 646 -20.31 4.87 18.94
CA GLU A 646 -19.79 6.20 18.53
C GLU A 646 -20.25 7.31 19.48
N PHE A 647 -19.32 8.15 19.94
CA PHE A 647 -19.57 9.30 20.80
C PHE A 647 -19.01 10.59 20.18
N TRP A 648 -19.78 11.69 20.17
CA TRP A 648 -19.29 12.98 19.69
C TRP A 648 -18.52 13.72 20.79
N VAL A 649 -17.20 13.75 20.67
CA VAL A 649 -16.28 14.25 21.71
C VAL A 649 -16.28 15.77 21.84
N ASN A 650 -16.25 16.49 20.71
CA ASN A 650 -16.17 17.96 20.69
C ASN A 650 -17.52 18.65 20.45
N GLU A 651 -18.63 17.99 20.81
CA GLU A 651 -19.98 18.54 20.65
C GLU A 651 -20.15 19.85 21.43
N SER A 652 -19.67 19.91 22.67
CA SER A 652 -19.73 21.11 23.52
C SER A 652 -18.93 22.28 22.94
N THR A 653 -17.74 22.02 22.39
CA THR A 653 -16.93 23.02 21.67
C THR A 653 -17.68 23.55 20.44
N THR A 654 -18.33 22.68 19.69
CA THR A 654 -19.11 23.04 18.50
C THR A 654 -20.32 23.89 18.85
N LYS A 655 -21.06 23.51 19.91
CA LYS A 655 -22.19 24.30 20.43
C LYS A 655 -21.73 25.66 20.95
N ALA A 656 -20.59 25.73 21.65
CA ALA A 656 -20.02 26.98 22.13
C ALA A 656 -19.67 27.93 20.97
N CYS A 657 -19.00 27.42 19.93
CA CYS A 657 -18.65 28.20 18.75
C CYS A 657 -19.88 28.72 18.00
N SER A 658 -20.90 27.89 17.79
CA SER A 658 -22.15 28.30 17.16
C SER A 658 -22.83 29.45 17.92
N GLN A 659 -22.98 29.29 19.25
CA GLN A 659 -23.56 30.34 20.09
C GLN A 659 -22.71 31.60 20.15
N LEU A 660 -21.38 31.46 20.16
CA LEU A 660 -20.48 32.59 20.07
C LEU A 660 -20.74 33.35 18.76
N ASN A 661 -20.75 32.68 17.62
CA ASN A 661 -21.01 33.28 16.31
C ASN A 661 -22.38 33.95 16.22
N ASP A 662 -23.41 33.41 16.87
CA ASP A 662 -24.71 34.08 16.96
C ASP A 662 -24.61 35.40 17.73
N ILE A 663 -23.83 35.45 18.81
CA ILE A 663 -23.53 36.69 19.54
C ILE A 663 -22.76 37.66 18.63
N ILE A 664 -21.74 37.18 17.90
CA ILE A 664 -20.97 38.00 16.94
C ILE A 664 -21.89 38.65 15.92
N LYS A 665 -22.83 37.88 15.34
CA LYS A 665 -23.82 38.38 14.38
C LYS A 665 -24.75 39.43 15.00
N ILE A 666 -25.18 39.24 16.24
CA ILE A 666 -25.99 40.23 16.97
C ILE A 666 -25.19 41.53 17.16
N VAL A 667 -23.96 41.44 17.68
CA VAL A 667 -23.09 42.60 17.91
C VAL A 667 -22.78 43.34 16.60
N ASN A 668 -22.41 42.62 15.55
CA ASN A 668 -22.14 43.21 14.23
C ASN A 668 -23.38 43.89 13.64
N ARG A 669 -24.58 43.32 13.82
CA ARG A 669 -25.84 43.99 13.42
C ARG A 669 -26.07 45.31 14.16
N PHE A 670 -25.78 45.36 15.46
CA PHE A 670 -25.87 46.61 16.23
C PHE A 670 -24.85 47.65 15.77
N LEU A 671 -23.62 47.23 15.46
CA LEU A 671 -22.59 48.11 14.89
C LEU A 671 -22.99 48.67 13.52
N ASP A 672 -23.63 47.85 12.68
CA ASP A 672 -24.12 48.26 11.35
C ASP A 672 -25.36 49.16 11.42
N GLY A 673 -26.28 48.90 12.36
CA GLY A 673 -27.50 49.69 12.56
C GLY A 673 -27.24 51.16 12.94
N ARG A 674 -26.13 51.42 13.63
CA ARG A 674 -25.66 52.78 13.97
C ARG A 674 -25.36 53.64 12.74
N LYS A 675 -25.00 53.03 11.60
CA LYS A 675 -24.68 53.78 10.36
C LYS A 675 -25.91 54.29 9.61
N LYS A 676 -27.12 53.77 9.89
CA LYS A 676 -28.34 54.11 9.13
C LYS A 676 -29.32 55.06 9.86
N GLY A 677 -29.13 55.33 11.16
CA GLY A 677 -30.12 56.01 12.01
C GLY A 677 -29.89 57.48 12.38
N GLY A 678 -28.95 58.21 11.76
CA GLY A 678 -28.60 59.56 12.22
C GLY A 678 -28.42 60.60 11.11
N ARG A 679 -29.48 61.34 10.76
CA ARG A 679 -29.35 62.74 10.32
C ARG A 679 -29.05 63.60 11.56
N LEU A 680 -27.83 63.54 12.09
CA LEU A 680 -27.38 64.52 13.08
C LEU A 680 -25.91 64.88 12.87
N VAL A 681 -25.74 66.12 12.41
CA VAL A 681 -24.66 67.06 12.67
C VAL A 681 -23.22 66.67 12.25
N LYS A 682 -22.78 67.35 11.18
CA LYS A 682 -21.38 67.55 10.80
C LYS A 682 -20.60 68.25 11.93
N TYR A 683 -20.01 67.50 12.84
CA TYR A 683 -18.84 67.96 13.61
C TYR A 683 -17.77 66.88 13.60
N GLY A 684 -16.77 67.07 12.72
CA GLY A 684 -15.32 66.87 12.93
C GLY A 684 -14.73 65.61 13.58
N PHE A 685 -15.49 64.62 14.04
CA PHE A 685 -14.90 63.40 14.61
C PHE A 685 -14.56 62.43 13.47
N LYS A 686 -13.27 62.17 13.31
CA LYS A 686 -12.75 61.07 12.47
C LYS A 686 -13.55 59.82 12.82
N SER A 687 -14.32 59.33 11.86
CA SER A 687 -15.02 58.05 11.92
C SER A 687 -14.02 56.97 12.32
N ILE A 688 -14.00 56.59 13.60
CA ILE A 688 -13.33 55.37 14.05
C ILE A 688 -14.10 54.24 13.35
N SER A 689 -13.49 53.62 12.34
CA SER A 689 -14.03 52.39 11.77
C SER A 689 -14.05 51.37 12.90
N VAL A 690 -15.22 51.11 13.47
CA VAL A 690 -15.37 49.97 14.37
C VAL A 690 -15.29 48.76 13.46
N ASP A 691 -14.12 48.11 13.45
CA ASP A 691 -13.89 46.91 12.68
C ASP A 691 -14.90 45.83 13.09
N ARG A 692 -15.53 45.20 12.09
CA ARG A 692 -16.45 44.09 12.35
C ARG A 692 -15.68 42.96 13.02
N PHE A 693 -16.31 42.32 13.99
CA PHE A 693 -15.72 41.14 14.57
C PHE A 693 -15.84 39.97 13.59
N PRO A 694 -14.75 39.26 13.29
CA PRO A 694 -14.80 38.08 12.43
C PRO A 694 -15.55 36.94 13.14
N GLU A 695 -16.31 36.15 12.37
CA GLU A 695 -16.88 34.90 12.87
C GLU A 695 -15.76 33.91 13.19
N TYR A 696 -15.89 33.22 14.31
CA TYR A 696 -14.95 32.17 14.68
C TYR A 696 -15.27 30.88 13.92
N ARG A 697 -14.29 30.33 13.22
CA ARG A 697 -14.40 28.99 12.62
C ARG A 697 -13.59 28.03 13.47
N LEU A 698 -14.24 26.93 13.87
CA LEU A 698 -13.52 25.86 14.55
C LEU A 698 -12.39 25.35 13.68
N ARG A 699 -11.25 25.08 14.32
CA ARG A 699 -10.09 24.52 13.64
C ARG A 699 -10.30 23.04 13.30
N ALA A 700 -10.97 22.31 14.20
CA ALA A 700 -11.34 20.92 14.01
C ALA A 700 -12.81 20.75 13.58
N GLY A 701 -13.07 19.74 12.74
CA GLY A 701 -14.41 19.28 12.39
C GLY A 701 -15.09 18.48 13.51
N LYS A 702 -16.13 17.72 13.18
CA LYS A 702 -16.74 16.74 14.11
C LYS A 702 -15.68 15.71 14.51
N ILE A 703 -15.36 15.62 15.80
CA ILE A 703 -14.48 14.61 16.38
C ILE A 703 -15.34 13.57 17.10
N THR A 704 -15.21 12.31 16.72
CA THR A 704 -15.93 11.18 17.30
C THR A 704 -14.98 10.22 17.99
N LYS A 705 -15.46 9.53 19.02
CA LYS A 705 -14.76 8.44 19.72
C LYS A 705 -15.53 7.16 19.46
N HIS A 706 -14.85 6.16 18.94
CA HIS A 706 -15.40 4.83 18.67
C HIS A 706 -14.86 3.87 19.73
N ILE A 707 -15.72 3.13 20.41
CA ILE A 707 -15.33 2.19 21.49
C ILE A 707 -15.85 0.79 21.15
N ALA A 708 -14.96 -0.17 20.96
CA ALA A 708 -15.31 -1.58 20.80
C ALA A 708 -15.40 -2.27 22.15
N ARG A 709 -16.53 -2.93 22.42
CA ARG A 709 -16.83 -3.67 23.64
C ARG A 709 -17.25 -5.09 23.32
N LEU A 710 -16.78 -6.03 24.14
CA LEU A 710 -17.24 -7.41 24.13
C LEU A 710 -17.77 -7.73 25.53
N GLY A 711 -19.10 -7.77 25.66
CA GLY A 711 -19.76 -7.77 26.96
C GLY A 711 -19.40 -6.51 27.78
N ALA A 712 -18.88 -6.69 29.00
CA ALA A 712 -18.44 -5.59 29.86
C ALA A 712 -17.02 -5.07 29.53
N ASN A 713 -16.24 -5.80 28.73
CA ASN A 713 -14.84 -5.50 28.49
C ASN A 713 -14.69 -4.54 27.31
N THR A 714 -13.99 -3.42 27.53
CA THR A 714 -13.59 -2.53 26.44
C THR A 714 -12.33 -3.09 25.77
N LEU A 715 -12.45 -3.48 24.51
CA LEU A 715 -11.35 -4.05 23.73
C LEU A 715 -10.47 -2.95 23.14
N ALA A 716 -11.08 -1.86 22.66
CA ALA A 716 -10.38 -0.79 21.97
C ALA A 716 -11.15 0.51 21.94
N ALA A 717 -10.42 1.61 21.73
CA ALA A 717 -11.00 2.90 21.45
C ALA A 717 -10.17 3.65 20.38
N ALA A 718 -10.84 4.35 19.47
CA ALA A 718 -10.18 5.24 18.53
C ALA A 718 -10.93 6.57 18.42
N TYR A 719 -10.19 7.63 18.13
CA TYR A 719 -10.75 8.94 17.83
C TYR A 719 -10.71 9.17 16.32
N LYS A 720 -11.76 9.76 15.76
CA LYS A 720 -11.85 10.09 14.34
C LYS A 720 -12.28 11.54 14.14
N GLU A 721 -11.70 12.22 13.16
CA GLU A 721 -12.13 13.52 12.67
C GLU A 721 -12.50 13.40 11.19
N LYS A 722 -13.76 13.68 10.84
CA LYS A 722 -14.28 13.48 9.46
C LYS A 722 -14.04 12.07 8.91
N GLY A 723 -14.11 11.06 9.77
CA GLY A 723 -13.88 9.65 9.41
C GLY A 723 -12.42 9.20 9.49
N TYR A 724 -11.45 10.12 9.53
CA TYR A 724 -10.03 9.79 9.64
C TYR A 724 -9.61 9.62 11.09
N LYS A 725 -8.82 8.59 11.38
CA LYS A 725 -8.29 8.35 12.73
C LYS A 725 -7.34 9.48 13.14
N VAL A 726 -7.50 9.98 14.37
CA VAL A 726 -6.68 11.04 14.97
C VAL A 726 -6.18 10.59 16.34
N THR A 727 -5.01 11.07 16.76
CA THR A 727 -4.47 10.67 18.07
C THR A 727 -5.21 11.40 19.20
N LYS A 728 -5.21 10.83 20.41
CA LYS A 728 -5.77 11.52 21.58
C LYS A 728 -5.11 12.88 21.85
N TRP A 729 -3.83 12.99 21.52
CA TRP A 729 -3.06 14.23 21.66
C TRP A 729 -3.53 15.29 20.66
N ASP A 730 -3.80 14.90 19.41
CA ASP A 730 -4.35 15.79 18.40
C ASP A 730 -5.75 16.26 18.80
N VAL A 731 -6.62 15.35 19.26
CA VAL A 731 -7.96 15.69 19.76
C VAL A 731 -7.89 16.70 20.91
N ALA A 732 -7.09 16.40 21.92
CA ALA A 732 -6.95 17.28 23.07
C ALA A 732 -6.28 18.62 22.71
N GLY A 733 -5.34 18.61 21.77
CA GLY A 733 -4.69 19.79 21.21
C GLY A 733 -5.68 20.68 20.47
N HIS A 734 -6.42 20.13 19.52
CA HIS A 734 -7.48 20.83 18.78
C HIS A 734 -8.51 21.46 19.71
N MET A 735 -9.05 20.68 20.66
CA MET A 735 -10.00 21.19 21.65
C MET A 735 -9.38 22.28 22.54
N ASN A 736 -8.12 22.15 22.95
CA ASN A 736 -7.45 23.15 23.76
C ASN A 736 -7.31 24.49 23.02
N GLU A 737 -6.84 24.45 21.78
CA GLU A 737 -6.65 25.64 20.96
C GLU A 737 -7.98 26.34 20.66
N ASP A 738 -9.02 25.58 20.29
CA ASP A 738 -10.36 26.11 20.06
C ASP A 738 -10.91 26.78 21.33
N ASN A 739 -10.80 26.10 22.48
CA ASN A 739 -11.26 26.63 23.76
C ASN A 739 -10.47 27.87 24.21
N GLN A 740 -9.16 27.91 23.98
CA GLN A 740 -8.34 29.07 24.30
C GLN A 740 -8.70 30.28 23.42
N THR A 741 -8.93 30.04 22.14
CA THR A 741 -9.27 31.11 21.19
C THR A 741 -10.65 31.68 21.49
N MET A 742 -11.66 30.84 21.68
CA MET A 742 -12.99 31.28 22.11
C MET A 742 -12.94 32.02 23.46
N SER A 743 -12.18 31.53 24.44
CA SER A 743 -12.02 32.23 25.73
C SER A 743 -11.33 33.59 25.60
N LYS A 744 -10.41 33.76 24.65
CA LYS A 744 -9.80 35.07 24.35
C LYS A 744 -10.84 36.02 23.74
N MET A 745 -11.63 35.54 22.78
CA MET A 745 -12.71 36.32 22.16
C MET A 745 -13.77 36.73 23.19
N LEU A 746 -14.23 35.82 24.05
CA LEU A 746 -15.19 36.12 25.11
C LEU A 746 -14.69 37.22 26.06
N ARG A 747 -13.41 37.18 26.44
CA ARG A 747 -12.80 38.23 27.26
C ARG A 747 -12.81 39.59 26.56
N GLN A 748 -12.47 39.63 25.27
CA GLN A 748 -12.55 40.86 24.47
C GLN A 748 -13.99 41.38 24.39
N TYR A 749 -14.98 40.51 24.16
CA TYR A 749 -16.39 40.91 24.13
C TYR A 749 -16.89 41.46 25.45
N ARG A 750 -16.48 40.86 26.58
CA ARG A 750 -16.82 41.36 27.91
C ARG A 750 -16.23 42.72 28.17
N GLN A 751 -14.99 42.94 27.77
CA GLN A 751 -14.34 44.24 27.90
C GLN A 751 -15.10 45.30 27.07
N HIS A 752 -15.45 44.99 25.82
CA HIS A 752 -16.27 45.89 24.98
C HIS A 752 -17.69 46.15 25.52
N LEU A 753 -18.28 45.18 26.22
CA LEU A 753 -19.55 45.34 26.92
C LEU A 753 -19.44 46.20 28.17
N ALA A 754 -18.33 46.09 28.91
CA ALA A 754 -18.07 46.86 30.12
C ALA A 754 -17.69 48.32 29.80
N ASP A 755 -16.97 48.55 28.70
CA ASP A 755 -16.47 49.87 28.30
C ASP A 755 -17.56 50.81 27.74
N THR A 756 -18.86 50.47 27.89
CA THR A 756 -20.03 51.29 27.51
C THR A 756 -20.07 51.74 26.04
N THR A 757 -19.23 51.17 25.17
CA THR A 757 -19.13 51.58 23.75
C THR A 757 -20.37 51.25 22.90
N LEU A 758 -21.22 50.33 23.35
CA LEU A 758 -22.28 49.72 22.55
C LEU A 758 -23.68 50.36 22.68
N ASN A 759 -23.93 51.32 23.58
CA ASN A 759 -25.26 51.98 23.80
C ASN A 759 -26.46 51.02 23.76
N LEU A 760 -26.31 49.80 24.26
CA LEU A 760 -27.38 48.81 24.29
C LEU A 760 -28.35 49.14 25.44
N LEU A 761 -29.62 48.78 25.28
CA LEU A 761 -30.58 48.87 26.38
C LEU A 761 -30.11 47.95 27.52
N PRO A 762 -30.34 48.30 28.80
CA PRO A 762 -29.95 47.48 29.93
C PRO A 762 -30.43 46.02 29.85
N GLN A 763 -31.61 45.81 29.23
CA GLN A 763 -32.20 44.49 29.02
C GLN A 763 -31.41 43.66 27.98
N ASP A 764 -30.96 44.28 26.89
CA ASP A 764 -30.14 43.62 25.87
C ASP A 764 -28.73 43.31 26.40
N ILE A 765 -28.17 44.19 27.25
CA ILE A 765 -26.90 43.93 27.95
C ILE A 765 -27.05 42.72 28.87
N SER A 766 -28.17 42.61 29.58
CA SER A 766 -28.46 41.47 30.45
C SER A 766 -28.60 40.16 29.65
N ASP A 767 -29.37 40.17 28.55
CA ASP A 767 -29.51 39.02 27.66
C ASP A 767 -28.15 38.59 27.07
N MET A 768 -27.34 39.56 26.61
CA MET A 768 -26.03 39.27 26.04
C MET A 768 -25.05 38.73 27.09
N LYS A 769 -25.09 39.23 28.33
CA LYS A 769 -24.33 38.67 29.46
C LYS A 769 -24.76 37.22 29.74
N HIS A 770 -26.05 36.93 29.73
CA HIS A 770 -26.58 35.59 29.91
C HIS A 770 -26.11 34.63 28.81
N ARG A 771 -26.19 35.05 27.54
CA ARG A 771 -25.69 34.28 26.39
C ARG A 771 -24.18 34.02 26.47
N LEU A 772 -23.39 35.04 26.82
CA LEU A 772 -21.93 34.87 27.00
C LEU A 772 -21.62 33.88 28.13
N HIS A 773 -22.35 33.92 29.23
CA HIS A 773 -22.17 32.96 30.32
C HIS A 773 -22.53 31.52 29.90
N LYS A 774 -23.54 31.35 29.04
CA LYS A 774 -23.87 30.04 28.45
C LYS A 774 -22.75 29.51 27.54
N VAL A 775 -22.08 30.38 26.78
CA VAL A 775 -20.91 29.97 25.99
C VAL A 775 -19.77 29.54 26.92
N GLU A 776 -19.54 30.25 28.03
CA GLU A 776 -18.52 29.86 29.00
C GLU A 776 -18.77 28.52 29.65
N SER A 777 -20.00 28.24 30.09
CA SER A 777 -20.31 26.94 30.69
C SER A 777 -20.10 25.80 29.69
N LEU A 778 -20.39 26.00 28.40
CA LEU A 778 -20.07 25.04 27.34
C LEU A 778 -18.55 24.85 27.16
N ILE A 779 -17.76 25.93 27.24
CA ILE A 779 -16.29 25.86 27.19
C ILE A 779 -15.75 25.11 28.41
N GLU A 780 -16.29 25.34 29.61
CA GLU A 780 -15.90 24.63 30.83
C GLU A 780 -16.16 23.12 30.72
N VAL A 781 -17.35 22.74 30.23
CA VAL A 781 -17.68 21.33 29.93
C VAL A 781 -16.70 20.76 28.90
N SER A 782 -16.40 21.50 27.83
CA SER A 782 -15.41 21.09 26.83
C SER A 782 -14.01 20.89 27.42
N VAL A 783 -13.57 21.78 28.32
CA VAL A 783 -12.29 21.65 29.04
C VAL A 783 -12.29 20.41 29.94
N GLY A 784 -13.42 20.09 30.57
CA GLY A 784 -13.62 18.86 31.33
C GLY A 784 -13.45 17.61 30.47
N ILE A 785 -14.17 17.54 29.34
CA ILE A 785 -14.06 16.43 28.38
C ILE A 785 -12.64 16.29 27.86
N ARG A 786 -11.99 17.40 27.49
CA ARG A 786 -10.60 17.42 27.03
C ARG A 786 -9.65 16.82 28.08
N LYS A 787 -9.79 17.20 29.36
CA LYS A 787 -8.99 16.63 30.45
C LYS A 787 -9.24 15.14 30.60
N HIS A 788 -10.48 14.68 30.44
CA HIS A 788 -10.81 13.26 30.44
C HIS A 788 -10.12 12.51 29.30
N VAL A 789 -10.23 13.01 28.06
CA VAL A 789 -9.54 12.44 26.88
C VAL A 789 -8.02 12.35 27.08
N TRP A 790 -7.42 13.38 27.69
CA TRP A 790 -5.98 13.41 27.98
C TRP A 790 -5.56 12.32 28.97
N ASN A 791 -6.33 12.18 30.05
CA ASN A 791 -6.06 11.29 31.18
C ASN A 791 -6.54 9.85 30.94
N GLU A 792 -7.31 9.60 29.89
CA GLU A 792 -7.79 8.27 29.57
C GLU A 792 -6.61 7.32 29.30
N LEU A 793 -6.65 6.15 29.95
CA LEU A 793 -5.70 5.07 29.71
C LEU A 793 -5.78 4.69 28.24
N VAL A 794 -4.61 4.55 27.60
CA VAL A 794 -4.52 4.20 26.18
C VAL A 794 -4.96 2.74 26.02
N ILE A 795 -6.23 2.53 25.72
CA ILE A 795 -6.71 1.24 25.24
C ILE A 795 -6.25 1.12 23.78
N CYS A 796 -5.66 -0.03 23.44
CA CYS A 796 -4.82 -0.25 22.26
C CYS A 796 -5.34 0.42 20.99
N ASN A 797 -4.46 1.19 20.32
CA ASN A 797 -4.81 1.91 19.10
C ASN A 797 -4.79 1.03 17.84
N ASP A 798 -4.12 -0.14 17.81
CA ASP A 798 -4.03 -0.97 16.58
C ASP A 798 -3.58 -2.43 16.82
N PRO A 799 -3.95 -3.37 15.92
CA PRO A 799 -5.31 -3.66 15.49
C PRO A 799 -6.07 -4.39 16.61
N ILE A 800 -7.40 -4.26 16.61
CA ILE A 800 -8.24 -4.94 17.59
C ILE A 800 -8.43 -6.43 17.30
N VAL A 801 -8.06 -6.82 16.07
CA VAL A 801 -8.18 -8.14 15.47
C VAL A 801 -6.87 -8.49 14.77
N LYS A 802 -6.27 -9.63 15.09
CA LYS A 802 -5.13 -10.25 14.38
C LYS A 802 -5.63 -11.51 13.68
N VAL A 803 -5.65 -11.55 12.35
CA VAL A 803 -6.11 -12.73 11.61
C VAL A 803 -5.13 -13.89 11.85
N LEU A 804 -5.66 -15.02 12.30
CA LEU A 804 -4.98 -16.30 12.35
C LEU A 804 -5.17 -16.99 11.02
N ARG A 805 -4.11 -17.04 10.23
CA ARG A 805 -4.13 -17.83 9.01
C ARG A 805 -3.89 -19.29 9.35
N ARG A 806 -4.63 -20.19 8.67
CA ARG A 806 -4.14 -21.56 8.49
C ARG A 806 -2.76 -21.42 7.86
N GLU A 807 -1.78 -22.09 8.44
CA GLU A 807 -0.46 -22.27 7.82
C GLU A 807 -0.71 -22.93 6.46
N GLY A 808 -0.86 -22.11 5.42
CA GLY A 808 -1.00 -22.57 4.05
C GLY A 808 0.32 -23.21 3.70
N SER A 809 0.36 -24.55 3.75
CA SER A 809 1.49 -25.43 3.43
C SER A 809 2.83 -24.71 3.54
N ASP A 810 3.32 -24.62 4.77
CA ASP A 810 4.66 -24.17 5.09
C ASP A 810 5.68 -24.68 4.07
N ALA A 811 6.45 -23.72 3.53
CA ALA A 811 7.74 -23.92 2.89
C ALA A 811 7.90 -25.25 2.12
N VAL A 812 7.33 -25.34 0.92
CA VAL A 812 7.94 -26.22 -0.10
C VAL A 812 9.36 -25.69 -0.26
N LEU A 813 10.33 -26.44 0.28
CA LEU A 813 11.75 -26.13 0.18
C LEU A 813 12.02 -25.79 -1.29
N ALA A 814 12.64 -24.64 -1.55
CA ALA A 814 13.02 -24.31 -2.92
C ALA A 814 13.86 -25.50 -3.44
N PRO A 815 13.39 -26.20 -4.47
CA PRO A 815 14.07 -27.38 -4.98
C PRO A 815 15.47 -26.99 -5.46
N GLU A 816 16.33 -27.99 -5.67
CA GLU A 816 17.63 -27.74 -6.28
C GLU A 816 17.48 -27.05 -7.64
N TRP A 817 18.16 -25.90 -7.81
CA TRP A 817 18.11 -25.12 -9.04
C TRP A 817 18.69 -25.90 -10.22
N GLN A 818 17.87 -26.12 -11.27
CA GLN A 818 18.32 -26.78 -12.49
C GLN A 818 18.93 -25.76 -13.45
N GLU A 819 20.25 -25.84 -13.58
CA GLU A 819 21.07 -24.93 -14.38
C GLU A 819 20.67 -24.88 -15.87
N TYR A 820 20.25 -23.70 -16.37
CA TYR A 820 19.86 -23.48 -17.76
C TYR A 820 20.28 -22.09 -18.28
N SER A 821 20.25 -21.90 -19.60
CA SER A 821 20.32 -20.57 -20.21
C SER A 821 19.37 -20.47 -21.38
N ALA A 822 18.76 -19.31 -21.60
CA ALA A 822 17.87 -19.09 -22.72
C ALA A 822 18.28 -17.88 -23.55
N LYS A 823 18.03 -17.96 -24.85
CA LYS A 823 18.21 -16.84 -25.78
C LYS A 823 17.20 -16.95 -26.91
N LEU A 824 16.82 -15.79 -27.43
CA LEU A 824 16.00 -15.69 -28.62
C LEU A 824 16.90 -15.88 -29.84
N LEU A 825 16.54 -16.79 -30.74
CA LEU A 825 17.20 -16.91 -32.03
C LEU A 825 16.52 -15.95 -33.02
N PRO A 826 17.30 -15.11 -33.75
CA PRO A 826 16.74 -14.36 -34.87
C PRO A 826 16.20 -15.33 -35.92
N GLU A 827 15.26 -14.86 -36.73
CA GLU A 827 14.54 -15.63 -37.75
C GLU A 827 15.43 -16.64 -38.47
N TRP A 828 14.91 -17.87 -38.61
CA TRP A 828 15.61 -18.93 -39.32
C TRP A 828 15.83 -18.51 -40.79
N PRO A 829 17.07 -18.49 -41.29
CA PRO A 829 17.38 -17.98 -42.63
C PRO A 829 16.86 -18.84 -43.80
N PHE A 830 16.03 -19.85 -43.56
CA PHE A 830 15.65 -20.86 -44.54
C PHE A 830 14.14 -21.07 -44.73
N SER A 831 13.26 -20.17 -44.29
CA SER A 831 11.85 -20.25 -44.73
C SER A 831 11.71 -19.60 -46.12
N PRO A 832 11.53 -20.36 -47.21
CA PRO A 832 11.55 -19.84 -48.57
C PRO A 832 10.17 -19.33 -49.04
N LEU A 833 9.21 -19.14 -48.12
CA LEU A 833 7.85 -18.75 -48.45
C LEU A 833 7.58 -17.31 -47.99
N GLU A 834 7.43 -16.44 -48.99
CA GLU A 834 7.27 -14.98 -48.96
C GLU A 834 6.03 -14.42 -48.25
N TYR A 835 5.37 -15.16 -47.36
CA TYR A 835 4.18 -14.67 -46.65
C TYR A 835 4.44 -14.55 -45.13
N ASP A 836 4.56 -13.30 -44.67
CA ASP A 836 4.72 -12.81 -43.29
C ASP A 836 6.08 -13.06 -42.57
N SER A 837 7.11 -12.38 -43.10
CA SER A 837 8.47 -12.22 -42.56
C SER A 837 8.59 -11.46 -41.21
N SER A 838 7.61 -11.55 -40.31
CA SER A 838 7.67 -10.88 -39.00
C SER A 838 7.34 -11.77 -37.78
N ALA A 839 7.04 -13.06 -37.99
CA ALA A 839 6.24 -13.81 -37.00
C ALA A 839 6.98 -14.88 -36.17
N TYR A 840 8.20 -15.31 -36.49
CA TYR A 840 8.76 -16.53 -35.89
C TYR A 840 10.09 -16.31 -35.15
N HIS A 841 10.01 -15.79 -33.93
CA HIS A 841 11.12 -15.85 -32.98
C HIS A 841 11.09 -17.19 -32.24
N SER A 842 12.10 -18.03 -32.44
CA SER A 842 12.24 -19.28 -31.68
C SER A 842 13.06 -19.07 -30.42
N LEU A 843 12.71 -19.80 -29.36
CA LEU A 843 13.43 -19.78 -28.10
C LEU A 843 14.41 -20.96 -28.05
N GLU A 844 15.71 -20.69 -27.90
CA GLU A 844 16.70 -21.74 -27.61
C GLU A 844 17.01 -21.76 -26.12
N ILE A 845 16.68 -22.88 -25.47
CA ILE A 845 17.00 -23.17 -24.07
C ILE A 845 18.11 -24.23 -24.05
N MET A 846 19.26 -23.89 -23.46
CA MET A 846 20.32 -24.86 -23.13
C MET A 846 20.02 -25.44 -21.75
N ALA A 847 19.48 -26.65 -21.72
CA ALA A 847 19.03 -27.31 -20.50
C ALA A 847 19.27 -28.82 -20.57
N ARG A 848 19.00 -29.53 -19.47
CA ARG A 848 18.96 -30.99 -19.48
C ARG A 848 17.62 -31.45 -20.03
N ARG A 849 17.66 -32.30 -21.06
CA ARG A 849 16.50 -32.86 -21.75
C ARG A 849 16.56 -34.37 -21.68
N SER A 850 15.41 -35.01 -21.43
CA SER A 850 15.25 -36.46 -21.49
C SER A 850 13.77 -36.81 -21.66
N THR A 851 13.45 -38.07 -21.96
CA THR A 851 12.06 -38.54 -22.01
C THR A 851 11.61 -39.05 -20.66
N ILE A 852 10.35 -38.80 -20.31
CA ILE A 852 9.74 -39.26 -19.07
C ILE A 852 9.57 -40.78 -19.10
N ARG A 853 10.22 -41.45 -18.14
CA ARG A 853 10.28 -42.91 -18.02
C ARG A 853 9.15 -43.45 -17.14
N THR A 854 8.97 -42.83 -15.99
CA THR A 854 7.95 -43.19 -15.01
C THR A 854 7.22 -41.92 -14.58
N LEU A 855 5.92 -42.09 -14.34
CA LEU A 855 5.02 -41.06 -13.85
C LEU A 855 4.06 -41.71 -12.86
N ASN A 856 3.99 -41.18 -11.65
CA ASN A 856 3.11 -41.66 -10.61
C ASN A 856 2.52 -40.46 -9.84
N TRP A 857 1.20 -40.29 -9.83
CA TRP A 857 0.56 -39.22 -9.07
C TRP A 857 0.45 -39.64 -7.60
N VAL A 858 1.15 -38.91 -6.72
CA VAL A 858 1.20 -39.19 -5.28
C VAL A 858 0.05 -38.49 -4.56
N SER A 859 -0.38 -37.35 -5.08
CA SER A 859 -1.55 -36.59 -4.65
C SER A 859 -2.19 -35.88 -5.85
N PRO A 860 -3.37 -35.26 -5.69
CA PRO A 860 -4.01 -34.48 -6.76
C PRO A 860 -3.08 -33.42 -7.39
N ASP A 861 -2.21 -32.84 -6.56
CA ASP A 861 -1.35 -31.71 -6.92
C ASP A 861 0.12 -32.08 -7.12
N VAL A 862 0.52 -33.35 -6.91
CA VAL A 862 1.93 -33.76 -6.96
C VAL A 862 2.13 -35.07 -7.73
N ALA A 863 2.94 -35.00 -8.77
CA ALA A 863 3.40 -36.13 -9.56
C ALA A 863 4.88 -36.45 -9.27
N GLU A 864 5.18 -37.73 -9.14
CA GLU A 864 6.52 -38.31 -9.10
C GLU A 864 6.95 -38.69 -10.51
N VAL A 865 8.09 -38.17 -10.96
CA VAL A 865 8.58 -38.27 -12.34
C VAL A 865 10.03 -38.74 -12.35
N MET A 866 10.36 -39.75 -13.15
CA MET A 866 11.75 -40.11 -13.46
C MET A 866 12.04 -39.94 -14.95
N LEU A 867 13.24 -39.46 -15.26
CA LEU A 867 13.72 -39.26 -16.62
C LEU A 867 14.62 -40.42 -17.07
N ASN A 868 14.61 -40.78 -18.36
CA ASN A 868 15.34 -41.95 -18.87
C ASN A 868 16.85 -41.91 -18.61
N ASP A 869 17.45 -40.72 -18.59
CA ASP A 869 18.91 -40.55 -18.46
C ASP A 869 19.40 -40.37 -17.02
N ASN A 870 18.53 -40.53 -16.02
CA ASN A 870 18.87 -40.32 -14.61
C ASN A 870 18.07 -41.20 -13.64
N ASN A 871 18.72 -41.69 -12.58
CA ASN A 871 18.03 -42.31 -11.44
C ASN A 871 17.60 -41.27 -10.39
N THR A 872 17.28 -40.05 -10.83
CA THR A 872 16.77 -39.00 -9.94
C THR A 872 15.27 -38.93 -10.12
N THR A 873 14.58 -38.97 -8.99
CA THR A 873 13.14 -38.80 -8.91
C THR A 873 12.83 -37.33 -8.66
N TYR A 874 11.99 -36.75 -9.51
CA TYR A 874 11.52 -35.38 -9.39
C TYR A 874 10.07 -35.40 -8.93
N PHE A 875 9.74 -34.64 -7.90
CA PHE A 875 8.36 -34.37 -7.53
C PHE A 875 7.97 -33.04 -8.16
N VAL A 876 6.90 -33.04 -8.94
CA VAL A 876 6.44 -31.88 -9.70
C VAL A 876 4.97 -31.60 -9.42
N SER A 877 4.58 -30.33 -9.40
CA SER A 877 3.21 -29.87 -9.22
C SER A 877 2.75 -28.99 -10.39
N PRO A 878 1.50 -29.12 -10.86
CA PRO A 878 0.90 -28.17 -11.81
C PRO A 878 0.94 -26.72 -11.30
N LEU A 879 0.94 -25.74 -12.22
CA LEU A 879 0.92 -24.32 -11.84
C LEU A 879 -0.49 -23.84 -11.43
N SER A 880 -1.53 -24.43 -12.01
CA SER A 880 -2.93 -24.25 -11.60
C SER A 880 -3.42 -25.50 -10.87
N GLN A 881 -4.46 -25.38 -10.04
CA GLN A 881 -5.13 -26.57 -9.51
C GLN A 881 -5.74 -27.36 -10.67
N VAL A 882 -5.59 -28.68 -10.64
CA VAL A 882 -6.05 -29.57 -11.70
C VAL A 882 -6.89 -30.67 -11.08
N ASP A 883 -8.10 -30.86 -11.60
CA ASP A 883 -8.94 -31.99 -11.20
C ASP A 883 -8.28 -33.31 -11.60
N GLU A 884 -8.47 -34.36 -10.79
CA GLU A 884 -7.88 -35.68 -11.02
C GLU A 884 -8.13 -36.22 -12.45
N MET A 885 -9.28 -35.89 -13.04
CA MET A 885 -9.64 -36.31 -14.40
C MET A 885 -8.75 -35.71 -15.50
N TYR A 886 -8.11 -34.57 -15.26
CA TYR A 886 -7.26 -33.85 -16.22
C TYR A 886 -5.76 -34.01 -15.93
N GLN A 887 -5.38 -34.78 -14.92
CA GLN A 887 -3.97 -35.05 -14.60
C GLN A 887 -3.22 -35.70 -15.77
N GLY A 888 -3.90 -36.58 -16.51
CA GLY A 888 -3.33 -37.22 -17.68
C GLY A 888 -2.92 -36.23 -18.77
N ASP A 889 -3.56 -35.06 -18.85
CA ASP A 889 -3.23 -34.03 -19.85
C ASP A 889 -2.08 -33.12 -19.41
N GLN A 890 -1.72 -33.13 -18.13
CA GLN A 890 -0.62 -32.31 -17.63
C GLN A 890 0.76 -32.86 -18.02
N ILE A 891 0.91 -34.19 -17.99
CA ILE A 891 2.17 -34.92 -18.24
C ILE A 891 1.88 -36.40 -18.51
N LYS A 892 2.60 -37.00 -19.47
CA LYS A 892 2.46 -38.40 -19.88
C LYS A 892 3.83 -39.10 -19.94
N ILE A 893 3.81 -40.43 -19.79
CA ILE A 893 5.00 -41.24 -20.05
C ILE A 893 5.35 -41.16 -21.54
N GLY A 894 6.62 -40.92 -21.84
CA GLY A 894 7.11 -40.72 -23.21
C GLY A 894 7.27 -39.25 -23.61
N ASP A 895 6.66 -38.32 -22.89
CA ASP A 895 6.84 -36.88 -23.13
C ASP A 895 8.30 -36.46 -22.92
N ILE A 896 8.70 -35.38 -23.58
CA ILE A 896 10.05 -34.82 -23.42
C ILE A 896 10.04 -33.86 -22.22
N GLY A 897 10.75 -34.22 -21.16
CA GLY A 897 11.00 -33.35 -20.02
C GLY A 897 12.27 -32.52 -20.20
N VAL A 898 12.15 -31.19 -20.10
CA VAL A 898 13.29 -30.26 -20.08
C VAL A 898 13.37 -29.58 -18.72
N LEU A 899 14.49 -29.76 -18.01
CA LEU A 899 14.72 -29.20 -16.68
C LEU A 899 15.22 -27.76 -16.79
N MET A 900 14.43 -26.80 -16.28
CA MET A 900 14.66 -25.36 -16.39
C MET A 900 14.40 -24.68 -15.04
N GLY A 901 15.47 -24.40 -14.28
CA GLY A 901 15.40 -23.73 -12.99
C GLY A 901 14.63 -24.55 -11.97
N TYR A 902 13.52 -24.01 -11.46
CA TYR A 902 12.57 -24.75 -10.62
C TYR A 902 11.41 -25.41 -11.37
N TYR A 903 11.50 -25.56 -12.70
CA TYR A 903 10.43 -26.15 -13.51
C TYR A 903 10.90 -27.33 -14.35
N LEU A 904 9.98 -28.27 -14.55
CA LEU A 904 10.02 -29.30 -15.58
C LEU A 904 9.10 -28.84 -16.72
N VAL A 905 9.68 -28.54 -17.87
CA VAL A 905 8.93 -28.20 -19.08
C VAL A 905 8.56 -29.49 -19.80
N VAL A 906 7.28 -29.68 -20.08
CA VAL A 906 6.75 -30.76 -20.91
C VAL A 906 6.74 -30.27 -22.35
N ALA A 907 7.44 -31.01 -23.21
CA ALA A 907 7.66 -30.65 -24.60
C ALA A 907 7.25 -31.79 -25.54
N GLU A 908 6.72 -31.42 -26.70
CA GLU A 908 6.35 -32.34 -27.77
C GLU A 908 7.22 -32.10 -29.01
N GLN A 909 7.52 -33.15 -29.78
CA GLN A 909 8.22 -33.01 -31.06
C GLN A 909 7.25 -32.54 -32.14
N VAL A 910 7.68 -31.55 -32.93
CA VAL A 910 6.92 -31.08 -34.08
C VAL A 910 7.00 -32.13 -35.19
N GLN A 911 5.85 -32.69 -35.59
CA GLN A 911 5.79 -33.83 -36.55
C GLN A 911 6.05 -33.44 -38.02
N GLU A 912 6.37 -32.18 -38.33
CA GLU A 912 6.63 -31.74 -39.70
C GLU A 912 8.01 -32.21 -40.19
N ARG A 913 8.02 -32.87 -41.36
CA ARG A 913 9.08 -33.72 -41.93
C ARG A 913 10.44 -33.05 -42.23
N SER A 914 10.68 -31.81 -41.81
CA SER A 914 11.92 -31.06 -42.07
C SER A 914 12.57 -30.39 -40.85
N GLN A 915 11.99 -30.52 -39.64
CA GLN A 915 12.50 -29.84 -38.44
C GLN A 915 12.68 -30.80 -37.24
N GLU A 916 13.55 -31.80 -37.38
CA GLU A 916 13.74 -32.90 -36.40
C GLU A 916 14.14 -32.45 -34.97
N ASP A 917 14.54 -31.19 -34.77
CA ASP A 917 14.98 -30.65 -33.47
C ASP A 917 14.05 -29.59 -32.84
N MET A 918 12.93 -29.25 -33.49
CA MET A 918 12.00 -28.25 -32.95
C MET A 918 11.00 -28.91 -31.99
N LEU A 919 10.80 -28.23 -30.86
CA LEU A 919 9.91 -28.64 -29.79
C LEU A 919 8.75 -27.65 -29.67
N TYR A 920 7.64 -28.18 -29.19
CA TYR A 920 6.46 -27.44 -28.80
C TYR A 920 6.38 -27.43 -27.28
N MET A 921 6.31 -26.25 -26.66
CA MET A 921 6.16 -26.15 -25.21
C MET A 921 4.68 -26.35 -24.84
N ALA A 922 4.36 -27.51 -24.30
CA ALA A 922 2.98 -27.88 -23.96
C ALA A 922 2.59 -27.42 -22.56
N ASN A 923 3.50 -27.58 -21.57
CA ASN A 923 3.21 -27.28 -20.18
C ASN A 923 4.50 -27.00 -19.39
N CYS A 924 4.38 -26.31 -18.25
CA CYS A 924 5.44 -26.22 -17.24
C CYS A 924 4.90 -26.72 -15.90
N LEU A 925 5.66 -27.59 -15.22
CA LEU A 925 5.33 -28.09 -13.89
C LEU A 925 6.41 -27.64 -12.90
N ARG A 926 6.01 -27.17 -11.72
CA ARG A 926 6.94 -26.72 -10.69
C ARG A 926 7.57 -27.90 -9.99
N ILE A 927 8.89 -27.96 -9.91
CA ILE A 927 9.60 -28.95 -9.11
C ILE A 927 9.39 -28.59 -7.63
N THR A 928 8.96 -29.54 -6.82
CA THR A 928 8.73 -29.35 -5.37
C THR A 928 9.82 -30.02 -4.56
N SER A 929 10.36 -31.14 -5.03
CA SER A 929 11.54 -31.78 -4.43
C SER A 929 12.26 -32.68 -5.42
N VAL A 930 13.52 -33.02 -5.10
CA VAL A 930 14.40 -33.86 -5.91
C VAL A 930 15.01 -34.91 -4.97
N VAL A 931 14.83 -36.19 -5.29
CA VAL A 931 15.41 -37.30 -4.53
C VAL A 931 16.35 -38.06 -5.43
N GLN A 932 17.65 -38.01 -5.11
CA GLN A 932 18.63 -38.90 -5.71
C GLN A 932 18.59 -40.23 -4.97
N GLU A 933 18.19 -41.30 -5.65
CA GLU A 933 18.43 -42.65 -5.14
C GLU A 933 19.95 -42.85 -5.05
N GLN A 934 20.50 -42.79 -3.84
CA GLN A 934 21.83 -43.32 -3.60
C GLN A 934 21.76 -44.82 -3.87
N VAL A 935 22.15 -45.23 -5.06
CA VAL A 935 22.43 -46.63 -5.36
C VAL A 935 23.64 -47.03 -4.52
N GLN A 936 23.41 -47.35 -3.24
CA GLN A 936 24.36 -48.06 -2.42
C GLN A 936 24.45 -49.47 -2.99
N THR A 937 25.31 -49.65 -4.00
CA THR A 937 25.69 -50.98 -4.47
C THR A 937 26.42 -51.72 -3.34
N MET A 938 25.65 -52.38 -2.48
CA MET A 938 26.09 -53.31 -1.43
C MET A 938 26.87 -54.53 -1.97
N ARG A 939 27.10 -54.63 -3.28
CA ARG A 939 27.86 -55.74 -3.91
C ARG A 939 29.36 -55.46 -4.14
N GLY A 940 29.88 -54.31 -3.75
CA GLY A 940 31.30 -53.96 -3.97
C GLY A 940 32.29 -54.39 -2.88
N MET A 941 31.86 -54.72 -1.67
CA MET A 941 32.77 -54.86 -0.52
C MET A 941 33.37 -56.25 -0.29
N ARG A 942 33.13 -57.22 -1.20
CA ARG A 942 33.81 -58.53 -1.16
C ARG A 942 34.24 -58.98 -2.55
N ARG A 943 35.40 -58.51 -3.01
CA ARG A 943 36.43 -59.31 -3.70
C ARG A 943 37.69 -58.47 -3.97
N GLN A 944 38.81 -59.02 -3.53
CA GLN A 944 40.18 -58.54 -3.70
C GLN A 944 40.67 -58.65 -5.17
N PRO A 945 41.88 -58.17 -5.50
CA PRO A 945 42.21 -57.51 -6.77
C PRO A 945 42.65 -58.49 -7.86
N GLN A 946 42.44 -58.12 -9.12
CA GLN A 946 43.46 -58.11 -10.18
C GLN A 946 42.85 -57.83 -11.57
N GLN A 947 43.58 -57.01 -12.32
CA GLN A 947 43.60 -56.78 -13.78
C GLN A 947 42.93 -55.51 -14.35
N PRO A 948 43.69 -54.72 -15.15
CA PRO A 948 43.21 -53.51 -15.79
C PRO A 948 42.62 -53.86 -17.17
N LEU A 949 41.30 -53.81 -17.30
CA LEU A 949 40.66 -53.73 -18.61
C LEU A 949 40.28 -52.28 -18.90
N ARG A 950 41.03 -51.70 -19.85
CA ARG A 950 40.68 -50.49 -20.58
C ARG A 950 39.28 -50.65 -21.17
N GLY A 951 38.33 -49.91 -20.62
CA GLY A 951 37.00 -49.71 -21.18
C GLY A 951 36.53 -48.33 -20.79
N ALA A 952 36.95 -47.31 -21.55
CA ALA A 952 36.49 -45.95 -21.39
C ALA A 952 35.01 -45.84 -21.79
N ARG A 953 34.09 -46.17 -20.88
CA ARG A 953 32.74 -45.60 -20.90
C ARG A 953 32.85 -44.20 -20.30
N ARG A 954 33.09 -43.21 -21.18
CA ARG A 954 32.85 -41.80 -20.84
C ARG A 954 31.39 -41.69 -20.40
N GLY A 955 31.15 -41.19 -19.18
CA GLY A 955 29.81 -40.85 -18.72
C GLY A 955 29.23 -39.75 -19.61
N VAL A 956 28.21 -40.09 -20.39
CA VAL A 956 27.52 -39.17 -21.31
C VAL A 956 26.33 -38.44 -20.63
N GLY A 957 26.03 -38.76 -19.36
CA GLY A 957 24.70 -38.45 -18.78
C GLY A 957 24.39 -37.01 -18.34
N ASN A 958 25.32 -36.06 -18.41
CA ASN A 958 25.13 -34.70 -17.85
C ASN A 958 25.32 -33.55 -18.86
N ALA A 959 25.38 -33.81 -20.16
CA ALA A 959 25.53 -32.74 -21.14
C ALA A 959 24.22 -31.93 -21.26
N LYS A 960 24.30 -30.59 -21.12
CA LYS A 960 23.20 -29.70 -21.50
C LYS A 960 23.03 -29.75 -23.02
N VAL A 961 21.79 -29.87 -23.49
CA VAL A 961 21.45 -29.98 -24.91
C VAL A 961 20.64 -28.75 -25.32
N PRO A 962 20.88 -28.16 -26.50
CA PRO A 962 20.00 -27.12 -27.04
C PRO A 962 18.60 -27.68 -27.28
N CYS A 963 17.60 -27.05 -26.68
CA CYS A 963 16.18 -27.31 -26.89
C CYS A 963 15.59 -26.08 -27.57
N ARG A 964 15.07 -26.24 -28.79
CA ARG A 964 14.52 -25.12 -29.58
C ARG A 964 13.01 -25.20 -29.58
N PHE A 965 12.36 -24.14 -29.13
CA PHE A 965 10.91 -24.03 -29.04
C PHE A 965 10.37 -23.04 -30.08
N ILE A 966 9.28 -23.42 -30.75
CA ILE A 966 8.54 -22.55 -31.67
C ILE A 966 7.69 -21.54 -30.89
#